data_AF-A0A2K0XPZ5-F1
#
_entry.id   AF-A0A2K0XPZ5-F1
#
_cell.length_a   1.000
_cell.length_b   1.000
_cell.length_c   1.000
_cell.angle_alpha   90.00
_cell.angle_beta   90.00
_cell.angle_gamma   90.00
#
_symmetry.space_group_name_H-M   'P 1'
#
loop_
_entity.id
_entity.type
_entity.pdbx_description
1 polymer ?
#
loop_
_entity_poly.entity_id
_entity_poly.type
_entity_poly.pdbx_seq_one_letter_code
_entity_poly.pdbx_strand_id
1 'polypeptide(L)'
;MACAFEGPTHNYYLFSVFHRSLMGDRFGTETEVFWNKYVGNDPRFSSYRWSREVVMDVAKRRGDTEMMAYLRLLNSYIDASVFYDAWEYPSKEEIAQSQATMRELQAEARKYKGKRFRAQYMLMVMRTHFALKQYREAMNYWTRQGQKLPQSVYRDLMQNLYAGCLLRLGQRREAVEIYAAQEDFASLQYSVRNYRNLAGISKVFAENPNSPTLLYLVQDFVNNLQETQDVYANEWLSKEVYPEDSDKVNWIKEIGAQPIYKPEARQFIDFARKVLASGKSRTPCLWMSAIGCLEHQMGDYQQAKIDLAKALTLNGTPRMKDNARAIYAANSVFVEPMKRKYRQWMAAELQWLDGKSKQDITDSVLTDDHYRDVKERIVYNGLVPRYFKSGDRTMAMAMLCMMDNEFNRIVGMPNWRHPDFKAADKPWNSDYLGEYFEALDSVNVEHLKHYARFLSKKPKDALQRYVWGKCYRDADYYNDLIGTKLLARGMFAEAIPYLEKVSMAFLNTQNIVPYVRHRSYETERWLTKQKAEDEFEGYMPLLTTNRKVEFCRRILAVQHLYRNMRPSEQRLEKAYELASLYYQASYLGDCWWLTQYGLSSAQDSTKTGNMDFVAYAINLLEESARSTDFSLKQKSLYALAFIPQDSWYEKGWDGTIGVYHDLSNPSVRPPSRQYRAMMRLAEFAHDNAERIAPYISRCEELKAFERTRLTTPFAFSSYDDARCVK
;
A
#
# COMPACT_ATOMS: atom_id res chain seq x y z
N MET A 1 15.14 -7.48 -8.57
CA MET A 1 14.25 -7.13 -7.43
C MET A 1 12.87 -7.66 -7.75
N ALA A 2 12.44 -8.72 -7.04
CA ALA A 2 11.04 -9.09 -7.04
C ALA A 2 10.29 -8.00 -6.29
N CYS A 3 9.17 -7.51 -6.82
CA CYS A 3 8.31 -6.54 -6.16
C CYS A 3 7.73 -7.20 -4.89
N ALA A 4 8.43 -7.09 -3.76
CA ALA A 4 7.85 -7.33 -2.45
C ALA A 4 6.83 -6.21 -2.21
N PHE A 5 5.62 -6.59 -1.85
CA PHE A 5 4.59 -5.63 -1.48
C PHE A 5 5.00 -4.94 -0.17
N GLU A 6 5.55 -3.74 -0.29
CA GLU A 6 5.77 -2.84 0.84
C GLU A 6 4.40 -2.30 1.23
N GLY A 7 3.80 -2.83 2.31
CA GLY A 7 2.53 -2.31 2.83
C GLY A 7 2.59 -0.79 3.09
N PRO A 8 1.44 -0.12 3.20
CA PRO A 8 1.42 1.34 3.39
C PRO A 8 2.18 1.73 4.67
N THR A 9 3.14 2.66 4.53
CA THR A 9 3.98 3.11 5.66
C THR A 9 3.33 4.21 6.49
N HIS A 10 2.28 4.87 5.96
CA HIS A 10 1.62 6.05 6.53
C HIS A 10 2.58 7.19 6.92
N ASN A 11 3.77 7.21 6.29
CA ASN A 11 4.88 8.08 6.66
C ASN A 11 4.90 9.41 5.89
N TYR A 12 3.71 9.95 5.56
CA TYR A 12 3.61 11.19 4.80
C TYR A 12 4.14 12.42 5.57
N TYR A 13 4.67 13.41 4.85
CA TYR A 13 5.24 14.64 5.41
C TYR A 13 4.21 15.50 6.16
N LEU A 14 4.54 15.85 7.41
CA LEU A 14 3.75 16.78 8.22
C LEU A 14 3.95 18.25 7.84
N PHE A 15 5.11 18.59 7.24
CA PHE A 15 5.46 19.98 6.95
C PHE A 15 5.23 20.34 5.48
N SER A 16 4.22 21.18 5.22
CA SER A 16 3.87 21.68 3.89
C SER A 16 3.46 23.14 3.92
N VAL A 17 4.37 24.01 3.49
CA VAL A 17 4.15 25.46 3.33
C VAL A 17 3.93 25.87 1.88
N PHE A 18 3.99 24.91 0.94
CA PHE A 18 3.57 25.02 -0.46
C PHE A 18 2.95 23.69 -0.96
N HIS A 19 2.14 23.72 -2.02
CA HIS A 19 1.50 22.53 -2.60
C HIS A 19 2.55 21.57 -3.19
N ARG A 20 2.50 20.27 -2.89
CA ARG A 20 3.50 19.30 -3.41
C ARG A 20 3.44 19.21 -4.93
N SER A 21 2.30 19.52 -5.56
CA SER A 21 2.16 19.61 -7.01
C SER A 21 3.14 20.60 -7.67
N LEU A 22 3.67 21.58 -6.91
CA LEU A 22 4.70 22.53 -7.38
C LEU A 22 6.09 21.88 -7.52
N MET A 23 6.27 20.65 -7.04
CA MET A 23 7.44 19.81 -7.34
C MET A 23 7.35 19.14 -8.72
N GLY A 24 6.19 19.23 -9.40
CA GLY A 24 5.98 18.75 -10.76
C GLY A 24 6.14 19.85 -11.82
N ASP A 25 5.53 19.66 -12.99
CA ASP A 25 5.53 20.67 -14.06
C ASP A 25 4.63 21.86 -13.67
N ARG A 26 5.27 22.96 -13.24
CA ARG A 26 4.61 24.20 -12.82
C ARG A 26 3.73 24.82 -13.92
N PHE A 27 4.15 24.76 -15.18
CA PHE A 27 3.51 25.54 -16.26
C PHE A 27 2.57 24.72 -17.13
N GLY A 28 2.66 23.38 -17.08
CA GLY A 28 1.83 22.46 -17.85
C GLY A 28 0.35 22.83 -17.79
N THR A 29 -0.23 22.85 -16.60
CA THR A 29 -1.67 23.11 -16.42
C THR A 29 -2.12 24.49 -16.87
N GLU A 30 -1.33 25.54 -16.63
CA GLU A 30 -1.67 26.89 -17.11
C GLU A 30 -1.66 26.96 -18.65
N THR A 31 -0.73 26.26 -19.30
CA THR A 31 -0.74 26.15 -20.77
C THR A 31 -1.91 25.31 -21.27
N GLU A 32 -2.30 24.25 -20.57
CA GLU A 32 -3.46 23.44 -20.94
C GLU A 32 -4.77 24.21 -20.78
N VAL A 33 -4.91 25.10 -19.79
CA VAL A 33 -6.07 26.00 -19.68
C VAL A 33 -6.20 26.89 -20.92
N PHE A 34 -5.09 27.40 -21.46
CA PHE A 34 -5.12 28.17 -22.70
C PHE A 34 -5.66 27.32 -23.87
N TRP A 35 -5.14 26.10 -24.03
CA TRP A 35 -5.54 25.23 -25.12
C TRP A 35 -6.98 24.75 -25.01
N ASN A 36 -7.41 24.36 -23.81
CA ASN A 36 -8.78 23.95 -23.53
C ASN A 36 -9.78 25.07 -23.85
N LYS A 37 -9.46 26.31 -23.44
CA LYS A 37 -10.25 27.49 -23.79
C LYS A 37 -10.25 27.74 -25.30
N TYR A 38 -9.11 27.56 -25.97
CA TYR A 38 -9.03 27.73 -27.41
C TYR A 38 -9.94 26.73 -28.13
N VAL A 39 -9.92 25.44 -27.77
CA VAL A 39 -10.78 24.44 -28.42
C VAL A 39 -12.26 24.55 -28.04
N GLY A 40 -12.58 25.32 -27.00
CA GLY A 40 -13.95 25.54 -26.53
C GLY A 40 -14.46 24.39 -25.66
N ASN A 41 -13.59 23.81 -24.83
CA ASN A 41 -13.88 22.64 -24.00
C ASN A 41 -14.36 21.42 -24.82
N ASP A 42 -13.73 21.18 -25.97
CA ASP A 42 -14.02 20.02 -26.81
C ASP A 42 -13.70 18.73 -26.02
N PRO A 43 -14.65 17.80 -25.83
CA PRO A 43 -14.45 16.61 -24.99
C PRO A 43 -13.37 15.65 -25.52
N ARG A 44 -12.92 15.84 -26.77
CA ARG A 44 -11.81 15.08 -27.36
C ARG A 44 -10.44 15.61 -26.94
N PHE A 45 -10.37 16.79 -26.32
CA PHE A 45 -9.14 17.43 -25.89
C PHE A 45 -8.80 17.01 -24.45
N SER A 46 -7.64 16.38 -24.27
CA SER A 46 -7.10 16.02 -22.95
C SER A 46 -5.89 16.89 -22.58
N SER A 47 -4.93 17.01 -23.48
CA SER A 47 -3.80 17.93 -23.38
C SER A 47 -3.26 18.25 -24.77
N TYR A 48 -2.49 19.34 -24.91
CA TYR A 48 -1.88 19.67 -26.20
C TYR A 48 -0.98 18.53 -26.69
N ARG A 49 -0.20 17.91 -25.81
CA ARG A 49 0.73 16.83 -26.18
C ARG A 49 0.04 15.68 -26.91
N TRP A 50 -1.15 15.28 -26.44
CA TRP A 50 -1.89 14.10 -26.92
C TRP A 50 -3.04 14.44 -27.88
N SER A 51 -3.48 15.69 -27.94
CA SER A 51 -4.64 16.12 -28.73
C SER A 51 -4.31 17.23 -29.75
N ARG A 52 -3.07 17.28 -30.27
CA ARG A 52 -2.61 18.30 -31.25
C ARG A 52 -3.56 18.41 -32.44
N GLU A 53 -4.03 17.28 -32.96
CA GLU A 53 -4.95 17.22 -34.11
C GLU A 53 -6.30 17.88 -33.80
N VAL A 54 -6.82 17.73 -32.58
CA VAL A 54 -8.08 18.39 -32.16
C VAL A 54 -7.93 19.91 -32.22
N VAL A 55 -6.78 20.43 -31.79
CA VAL A 55 -6.48 21.86 -31.82
C VAL A 55 -6.35 22.36 -33.27
N MET A 56 -5.68 21.59 -34.13
CA MET A 56 -5.56 21.90 -35.56
C MET A 56 -6.91 21.88 -36.28
N ASP A 57 -7.76 20.89 -36.02
CA ASP A 57 -9.11 20.80 -36.56
C ASP A 57 -9.98 21.99 -36.17
N VAL A 58 -9.93 22.41 -34.90
CA VAL A 58 -10.64 23.60 -34.44
C VAL A 58 -10.13 24.85 -35.15
N ALA A 59 -8.81 25.01 -35.27
CA ALA A 59 -8.23 26.16 -35.97
C ALA A 59 -8.64 26.19 -37.45
N LYS A 60 -8.64 25.04 -38.13
CA LYS A 60 -9.10 24.90 -39.51
C LYS A 60 -10.59 25.23 -39.65
N ARG A 61 -11.46 24.68 -38.79
CA ARG A 61 -12.91 24.96 -38.80
C ARG A 61 -13.23 26.44 -38.57
N ARG A 62 -12.43 27.11 -37.74
CA ARG A 62 -12.58 28.56 -37.47
C ARG A 62 -11.96 29.45 -38.55
N GLY A 63 -11.26 28.89 -39.54
CA GLY A 63 -10.49 29.68 -40.50
C GLY A 63 -9.34 30.46 -39.85
N ASP A 64 -8.84 30.03 -38.70
CA ASP A 64 -7.82 30.72 -37.91
C ASP A 64 -6.43 30.46 -38.49
N THR A 65 -6.11 31.16 -39.58
CA THR A 65 -4.85 31.01 -40.32
C THR A 65 -3.63 31.39 -39.48
N GLU A 66 -3.79 32.35 -38.55
CA GLU A 66 -2.73 32.78 -37.65
C GLU A 66 -2.39 31.70 -36.62
N MET A 67 -3.39 31.07 -36.01
CA MET A 67 -3.17 29.91 -35.13
C MET A 67 -2.57 28.74 -35.91
N MET A 68 -3.10 28.42 -37.10
CA MET A 68 -2.56 27.33 -37.94
C MET A 68 -1.07 27.53 -38.26
N ALA A 69 -0.65 28.77 -38.51
CA ALA A 69 0.76 29.10 -38.72
C ALA A 69 1.60 28.83 -37.46
N TYR A 70 1.10 29.22 -36.28
CA TYR A 70 1.78 28.95 -35.01
C TYR A 70 1.88 27.45 -34.70
N LEU A 71 0.78 26.70 -34.86
CA LEU A 71 0.71 25.26 -34.57
C LEU A 71 1.71 24.47 -35.41
N ARG A 72 1.92 24.83 -36.68
CA ARG A 72 2.96 24.21 -37.52
C ARG A 72 4.35 24.35 -36.92
N LEU A 73 4.70 25.55 -36.43
CA LEU A 73 5.99 25.79 -35.79
C LEU A 73 6.10 25.07 -34.44
N LEU A 74 5.01 25.07 -33.65
CA LEU A 74 5.00 24.41 -32.35
C LEU A 74 5.13 22.88 -32.49
N ASN A 75 4.43 22.27 -33.44
CA ASN A 75 4.53 20.83 -33.70
C ASN A 75 5.93 20.48 -34.20
N SER A 76 6.47 21.24 -35.17
CA SER A 76 7.84 21.05 -35.65
C SER A 76 8.89 21.20 -34.53
N TYR A 77 8.70 22.14 -33.60
CA TYR A 77 9.55 22.25 -32.41
C TYR A 77 9.48 20.99 -31.53
N ILE A 78 8.28 20.50 -31.24
CA ILE A 78 8.10 19.33 -30.37
C ILE A 78 8.69 18.08 -31.03
N ASP A 79 8.46 17.89 -32.32
CA ASP A 79 8.90 16.70 -33.05
C ASP A 79 10.43 16.70 -33.26
N ALA A 80 11.05 17.88 -33.36
CA ALA A 80 12.50 18.03 -33.44
C ALA A 80 13.20 18.12 -32.07
N SER A 81 12.46 18.13 -30.96
CA SER A 81 13.05 18.20 -29.63
C SER A 81 13.62 16.84 -29.23
N VAL A 82 14.91 16.83 -28.89
CA VAL A 82 15.62 15.61 -28.51
C VAL A 82 15.53 15.40 -27.00
N PHE A 83 15.08 14.22 -26.58
CA PHE A 83 15.06 13.80 -25.18
C PHE A 83 16.35 13.04 -24.86
N TYR A 84 16.94 13.33 -23.69
CA TYR A 84 18.05 12.58 -23.15
C TYR A 84 17.50 11.81 -21.96
N ASP A 85 17.19 10.53 -22.15
CA ASP A 85 16.88 9.64 -21.03
C ASP A 85 17.97 8.58 -20.84
N ALA A 86 17.88 7.82 -19.76
CA ALA A 86 18.93 6.88 -19.37
C ALA A 86 19.04 5.66 -20.29
N TRP A 87 18.06 5.42 -21.17
CA TRP A 87 17.91 4.21 -21.95
C TRP A 87 18.14 4.44 -23.45
N GLU A 88 17.77 5.63 -23.96
CA GLU A 88 17.94 6.00 -25.36
C GLU A 88 18.67 7.34 -25.49
N TYR A 89 19.94 7.28 -25.88
CA TYR A 89 20.74 8.46 -26.21
C TYR A 89 20.60 8.81 -27.69
N PRO A 90 20.33 10.07 -28.04
CA PRO A 90 20.21 10.49 -29.43
C PRO A 90 21.56 10.36 -30.17
N SER A 91 21.48 9.89 -31.40
CA SER A 91 22.61 9.85 -32.34
C SER A 91 23.12 11.25 -32.69
N LYS A 92 24.34 11.33 -33.22
CA LYS A 92 24.92 12.61 -33.66
C LYS A 92 24.11 13.21 -34.80
N GLU A 93 23.58 12.37 -35.68
CA GLU A 93 22.73 12.71 -36.81
C GLU A 93 21.42 13.33 -36.33
N GLU A 94 20.74 12.72 -35.35
CA GLU A 94 19.51 13.25 -34.75
C GLU A 94 19.75 14.61 -34.06
N ILE A 95 20.87 14.75 -33.34
CA ILE A 95 21.25 16.03 -32.73
C ILE A 95 21.49 17.09 -33.81
N ALA A 96 22.20 16.76 -34.89
CA ALA A 96 22.48 17.68 -35.98
C ALA A 96 21.19 18.11 -36.70
N GLN A 97 20.28 17.16 -36.96
CA GLN A 97 18.99 17.41 -37.58
C GLN A 97 18.12 18.31 -36.69
N SER A 98 18.04 18.01 -35.39
CA SER A 98 17.36 18.86 -34.41
C SER A 98 17.92 20.28 -34.43
N GLN A 99 19.24 20.46 -34.41
CA GLN A 99 19.87 21.78 -34.46
C GLN A 99 19.55 22.54 -35.77
N ALA A 100 19.49 21.85 -36.91
CA ALA A 100 19.08 22.47 -38.17
C ALA A 100 17.64 22.99 -38.09
N THR A 101 16.70 22.15 -37.65
CA THR A 101 15.29 22.56 -37.46
C THR A 101 15.15 23.71 -36.46
N MET A 102 15.91 23.71 -35.34
CA MET A 102 15.87 24.82 -34.38
C MET A 102 16.32 26.16 -34.99
N ARG A 103 17.29 26.16 -35.92
CA ARG A 103 17.72 27.38 -36.62
C ARG A 103 16.63 27.89 -37.58
N GLU A 104 15.98 26.99 -38.30
CA GLU A 104 14.86 27.33 -39.19
C GLU A 104 13.67 27.90 -38.42
N LEU A 105 13.25 27.21 -37.36
CA LEU A 105 12.18 27.66 -36.46
C LEU A 105 12.48 29.02 -35.85
N GLN A 106 13.73 29.26 -35.45
CA GLN A 106 14.16 30.56 -34.94
C GLN A 106 14.02 31.67 -35.98
N ALA A 107 14.46 31.42 -37.21
CA ALA A 107 14.37 32.38 -38.30
C ALA A 107 12.92 32.70 -38.65
N GLU A 108 12.07 31.68 -38.73
CA GLU A 108 10.64 31.84 -39.05
C GLU A 108 9.88 32.54 -37.93
N ALA A 109 10.14 32.16 -36.67
CA ALA A 109 9.46 32.79 -35.54
C ALA A 109 9.75 34.29 -35.40
N ARG A 110 10.95 34.75 -35.80
CA ARG A 110 11.34 36.18 -35.80
C ARG A 110 10.60 37.03 -36.84
N LYS A 111 10.04 36.40 -37.89
CA LYS A 111 9.29 37.11 -38.94
C LYS A 111 7.91 37.55 -38.45
N TYR A 112 7.34 36.88 -37.45
CA TYR A 112 6.03 37.22 -36.91
C TYR A 112 6.00 38.64 -36.33
N LYS A 113 5.13 39.50 -36.86
CA LYS A 113 4.90 40.90 -36.41
C LYS A 113 3.50 41.12 -35.82
N GLY A 114 2.69 40.08 -35.71
CA GLY A 114 1.34 40.16 -35.16
C GLY A 114 1.33 40.44 -33.64
N LYS A 115 0.16 40.78 -33.12
CA LYS A 115 -0.05 41.06 -31.69
C LYS A 115 -0.59 39.87 -30.91
N ARG A 116 -1.42 39.03 -31.55
CA ARG A 116 -2.21 37.97 -30.88
C ARG A 116 -1.35 36.87 -30.26
N PHE A 117 -0.36 36.37 -31.01
CA PHE A 117 0.53 35.29 -30.57
C PHE A 117 1.95 35.76 -30.27
N ARG A 118 2.12 37.06 -30.00
CA ARG A 118 3.44 37.65 -29.80
C ARG A 118 4.25 36.94 -28.71
N ALA A 119 3.63 36.63 -27.57
CA ALA A 119 4.31 35.94 -26.47
C ALA A 119 4.74 34.51 -26.85
N GLN A 120 3.89 33.79 -27.57
CA GLN A 120 4.13 32.42 -28.04
C GLN A 120 5.28 32.33 -29.04
N TYR A 121 5.31 33.24 -30.02
CA TYR A 121 6.39 33.33 -31.00
C TYR A 121 7.71 33.77 -30.35
N MET A 122 7.66 34.71 -29.40
CA MET A 122 8.85 35.11 -28.63
C MET A 122 9.40 33.97 -27.76
N LEU A 123 8.52 33.18 -27.15
CA LEU A 123 8.90 31.97 -26.41
C LEU A 123 9.56 30.95 -27.35
N MET A 124 9.06 30.78 -28.58
CA MET A 124 9.69 29.91 -29.58
C MET A 124 11.13 30.34 -29.90
N VAL A 125 11.37 31.65 -30.06
CA VAL A 125 12.73 32.19 -30.27
C VAL A 125 13.63 31.92 -29.06
N MET A 126 13.12 32.07 -27.83
CA MET A 126 13.91 31.74 -26.63
C MET A 126 14.20 30.24 -26.50
N ARG A 127 13.21 29.37 -26.75
CA ARG A 127 13.36 27.91 -26.74
C ARG A 127 14.43 27.45 -27.73
N THR A 128 14.40 27.97 -28.96
CA THR A 128 15.41 27.65 -29.98
C THR A 128 16.80 28.13 -29.59
N HIS A 129 16.96 29.35 -29.04
CA HIS A 129 18.24 29.79 -28.49
C HIS A 129 18.75 28.84 -27.38
N PHE A 130 17.86 28.41 -26.48
CA PHE A 130 18.21 27.50 -25.39
C PHE A 130 18.65 26.11 -25.92
N ALA A 131 17.89 25.53 -26.85
CA ALA A 131 18.20 24.25 -27.49
C ALA A 131 19.54 24.28 -28.26
N LEU A 132 19.84 25.42 -28.90
CA LEU A 132 21.11 25.67 -29.59
C LEU A 132 22.26 26.03 -28.65
N LYS A 133 22.06 25.98 -27.32
CA LYS A 133 23.03 26.38 -26.29
C LYS A 133 23.51 27.83 -26.41
N GLN A 134 22.72 28.69 -27.04
CA GLN A 134 22.97 30.12 -27.21
C GLN A 134 22.42 30.92 -26.01
N TYR A 135 22.86 30.56 -24.80
CA TYR A 135 22.30 31.08 -23.54
C TYR A 135 22.39 32.60 -23.40
N ARG A 136 23.51 33.20 -23.87
CA ARG A 136 23.70 34.66 -23.84
C ARG A 136 22.72 35.38 -24.77
N GLU A 137 22.40 34.81 -25.93
CA GLU A 137 21.43 35.39 -26.85
C GLU A 137 20.00 35.28 -26.32
N ALA A 138 19.62 34.14 -25.72
CA ALA A 138 18.34 34.00 -25.03
C ALA A 138 18.18 35.05 -23.90
N MET A 139 19.22 35.25 -23.10
CA MET A 139 19.24 36.27 -22.04
C MET A 139 19.10 37.70 -22.61
N ASN A 140 19.84 38.04 -23.66
CA ASN A 140 19.72 39.34 -24.33
C ASN A 140 18.31 39.55 -24.90
N TYR A 141 17.70 38.49 -25.43
CA TYR A 141 16.36 38.53 -25.99
C TYR A 141 15.29 38.79 -24.91
N TRP A 142 15.38 38.08 -23.77
CA TRP A 142 14.52 38.32 -22.61
C TRP A 142 14.62 39.76 -22.10
N THR A 143 15.83 40.23 -21.81
CA THR A 143 16.06 41.57 -21.24
C THR A 143 15.63 42.70 -22.18
N ARG A 144 15.82 42.56 -23.49
CA ARG A 144 15.43 43.61 -24.45
C ARG A 144 13.95 43.60 -24.78
N GLN A 145 13.33 42.42 -24.85
CA GLN A 145 11.99 42.24 -25.40
C GLN A 145 11.06 41.45 -24.47
N GLY A 146 11.47 40.27 -24.01
CA GLY A 146 10.62 39.34 -23.25
C GLY A 146 10.02 39.94 -21.97
N GLN A 147 10.83 40.62 -21.17
CA GLN A 147 10.38 41.20 -19.90
C GLN A 147 9.30 42.28 -20.04
N LYS A 148 9.20 42.91 -21.23
CA LYS A 148 8.24 43.96 -21.58
C LYS A 148 6.87 43.42 -22.01
N LEU A 149 6.74 42.10 -22.15
CA LEU A 149 5.44 41.50 -22.48
C LEU A 149 4.45 41.65 -21.32
N PRO A 150 3.15 41.73 -21.62
CA PRO A 150 2.10 41.60 -20.61
C PRO A 150 2.18 40.25 -19.90
N GLN A 151 1.71 40.21 -18.65
CA GLN A 151 1.66 38.99 -17.84
C GLN A 151 0.87 37.89 -18.56
N SER A 152 1.48 36.70 -18.68
CA SER A 152 0.88 35.49 -19.26
C SER A 152 1.77 34.28 -18.97
N VAL A 153 1.20 33.08 -18.99
CA VAL A 153 1.96 31.81 -18.83
C VAL A 153 3.16 31.72 -19.79
N TYR A 154 3.03 32.25 -21.02
CA TYR A 154 4.12 32.26 -21.99
C TYR A 154 5.26 33.22 -21.62
N ARG A 155 4.94 34.38 -21.02
CA ARG A 155 5.95 35.29 -20.45
C ARG A 155 6.65 34.63 -19.27
N ASP A 156 5.91 33.93 -18.43
CA ASP A 156 6.48 33.27 -17.25
C ASP A 156 7.38 32.10 -17.65
N LEU A 157 6.98 31.31 -18.65
CA LEU A 157 7.86 30.30 -19.28
C LEU A 157 9.13 30.91 -19.88
N MET A 158 9.06 32.10 -20.47
CA MET A 158 10.25 32.81 -20.95
C MET A 158 11.16 33.25 -19.81
N GLN A 159 10.59 33.78 -18.73
CA GLN A 159 11.36 34.15 -17.52
C GLN A 159 12.01 32.91 -16.89
N ASN A 160 11.34 31.77 -16.91
CA ASN A 160 11.86 30.49 -16.43
C ASN A 160 13.04 30.00 -17.27
N LEU A 161 12.92 30.06 -18.61
CA LEU A 161 14.03 29.78 -19.52
C LEU A 161 15.20 30.74 -19.34
N TYR A 162 14.91 32.02 -19.04
CA TYR A 162 15.94 32.99 -18.69
C TYR A 162 16.68 32.60 -17.41
N ALA A 163 16.00 32.15 -16.36
CA ALA A 163 16.65 31.59 -15.18
C ALA A 163 17.54 30.38 -15.52
N GLY A 164 17.09 29.51 -16.43
CA GLY A 164 17.91 28.42 -16.95
C GLY A 164 19.19 28.90 -17.64
N CYS A 165 19.10 29.99 -18.41
CA CYS A 165 20.27 30.61 -19.06
C CYS A 165 21.24 31.19 -18.01
N LEU A 166 20.73 31.92 -17.01
CA LEU A 166 21.53 32.46 -15.90
C LEU A 166 22.30 31.34 -15.20
N LEU A 167 21.64 30.21 -14.90
CA LEU A 167 22.27 29.07 -14.26
C LEU A 167 23.42 28.49 -15.11
N ARG A 168 23.23 28.33 -16.43
CA ARG A 168 24.26 27.83 -17.35
C ARG A 168 25.43 28.81 -17.55
N LEU A 169 25.20 30.10 -17.29
CA LEU A 169 26.21 31.15 -17.33
C LEU A 169 26.87 31.42 -15.95
N GLY A 170 26.57 30.60 -14.94
CA GLY A 170 27.16 30.72 -13.60
C GLY A 170 26.47 31.71 -12.65
N GLN A 171 25.40 32.37 -13.10
CA GLN A 171 24.61 33.34 -12.31
C GLN A 171 23.53 32.63 -11.47
N ARG A 172 23.97 31.66 -10.65
CA ARG A 172 23.07 30.75 -9.91
C ARG A 172 22.10 31.47 -8.96
N ARG A 173 22.58 32.50 -8.24
CA ARG A 173 21.77 33.20 -7.22
C ARG A 173 20.53 33.83 -7.84
N GLU A 174 20.68 34.55 -8.94
CA GLU A 174 19.57 35.20 -9.63
C GLU A 174 18.60 34.17 -10.24
N ALA A 175 19.13 33.09 -10.83
CA ALA A 175 18.31 32.00 -11.36
C ALA A 175 17.41 31.37 -10.28
N VAL A 176 17.97 31.10 -9.11
CA VAL A 176 17.29 30.45 -7.98
C VAL A 176 16.18 31.32 -7.40
N GLU A 177 16.40 32.63 -7.29
CA GLU A 177 15.37 33.59 -6.88
C GLU A 177 14.19 33.62 -7.87
N ILE A 178 14.48 33.55 -9.18
CA ILE A 178 13.43 33.48 -10.21
C ILE A 178 12.64 32.18 -10.11
N TYR A 179 13.30 31.02 -10.06
CA TYR A 179 12.61 29.73 -9.93
C TYR A 179 11.73 29.68 -8.68
N ALA A 180 12.25 30.16 -7.55
CA ALA A 180 11.50 30.20 -6.30
C ALA A 180 10.31 31.18 -6.38
N ALA A 181 10.48 32.36 -6.98
CA ALA A 181 9.40 33.34 -7.16
C ALA A 181 8.30 32.87 -8.13
N GLN A 182 8.65 32.00 -9.07
CA GLN A 182 7.71 31.35 -10.00
C GLN A 182 7.11 30.06 -9.43
N GLU A 183 7.52 29.64 -8.23
CA GLU A 183 7.12 28.38 -7.61
C GLU A 183 7.44 27.14 -8.47
N ASP A 184 8.49 27.23 -9.28
CA ASP A 184 9.05 26.09 -10.02
C ASP A 184 10.04 25.35 -9.11
N PHE A 185 9.49 24.58 -8.17
CA PHE A 185 10.30 23.90 -7.16
C PHE A 185 11.04 22.68 -7.71
N ALA A 186 10.59 22.10 -8.82
CA ALA A 186 11.35 21.08 -9.55
C ALA A 186 12.70 21.63 -10.04
N SER A 187 12.69 22.76 -10.77
CA SER A 187 13.93 23.41 -11.23
C SER A 187 14.73 23.97 -10.06
N LEU A 188 14.07 24.47 -9.02
CA LEU A 188 14.73 24.97 -7.82
C LEU A 188 15.52 23.87 -7.11
N GLN A 189 14.91 22.70 -6.84
CA GLN A 189 15.54 21.55 -6.19
C GLN A 189 16.86 21.20 -6.87
N TYR A 190 16.85 21.07 -8.20
CA TYR A 190 18.07 20.83 -8.96
C TYR A 190 19.10 21.96 -8.80
N SER A 191 18.65 23.21 -8.79
CA SER A 191 19.48 24.41 -8.71
C SER A 191 20.08 24.65 -7.32
N VAL A 192 19.49 24.09 -6.26
CA VAL A 192 19.97 24.23 -4.87
C VAL A 192 20.59 22.96 -4.29
N ARG A 193 20.62 21.85 -5.04
CA ARG A 193 21.05 20.51 -4.59
C ARG A 193 22.32 20.43 -3.72
N ASN A 194 23.27 21.34 -3.92
CA ASN A 194 24.55 21.36 -3.20
C ASN A 194 24.54 22.22 -1.91
N TYR A 195 23.42 22.84 -1.54
CA TYR A 195 23.31 23.70 -0.34
C TYR A 195 21.90 23.66 0.29
N ARG A 196 21.30 22.47 0.33
CA ARG A 196 20.02 22.18 1.03
C ARG A 196 20.16 21.98 2.55
N ASN A 197 21.35 22.26 3.10
CA ASN A 197 21.67 22.11 4.51
C ASN A 197 21.59 23.44 5.28
N LEU A 198 21.81 23.39 6.59
CA LEU A 198 21.76 24.57 7.46
C LEU A 198 22.70 25.70 7.00
N ALA A 199 23.90 25.39 6.49
CA ALA A 199 24.84 26.40 6.02
C ALA A 199 24.30 27.17 4.80
N GLY A 200 23.69 26.45 3.85
CA GLY A 200 23.02 27.05 2.70
C GLY A 200 21.84 27.93 3.11
N ILE A 201 20.98 27.43 4.00
CA ILE A 201 19.83 28.18 4.53
C ILE A 201 20.28 29.45 5.24
N SER A 202 21.29 29.36 6.09
CA SER A 202 21.85 30.48 6.84
C SER A 202 22.41 31.55 5.91
N LYS A 203 23.09 31.13 4.83
CA LYS A 203 23.63 32.04 3.81
C LYS A 203 22.52 32.77 3.06
N VAL A 204 21.51 32.06 2.57
CA VAL A 204 20.38 32.68 1.86
C VAL A 204 19.66 33.69 2.76
N PHE A 205 19.42 33.34 4.03
CA PHE A 205 18.79 34.24 4.99
C PHE A 205 19.63 35.49 5.27
N ALA A 206 20.95 35.34 5.44
CA ALA A 206 21.86 36.46 5.69
C ALA A 206 21.87 37.46 4.52
N GLU A 207 21.80 36.95 3.28
CA GLU A 207 21.78 37.78 2.07
C GLU A 207 20.41 38.43 1.82
N ASN A 208 19.33 37.69 2.01
CA ASN A 208 17.95 38.17 1.89
C ASN A 208 17.03 37.41 2.88
N PRO A 209 16.70 38.02 4.03
CA PRO A 209 15.83 37.40 5.05
C PRO A 209 14.41 37.04 4.58
N ASN A 210 14.03 37.51 3.39
CA ASN A 210 12.73 37.32 2.77
C ASN A 210 12.83 36.72 1.36
N SER A 211 13.93 36.00 1.08
CA SER A 211 14.10 35.28 -0.17
C SER A 211 12.98 34.23 -0.34
N PRO A 212 12.28 34.18 -1.48
CA PRO A 212 11.34 33.10 -1.80
C PRO A 212 11.99 31.70 -1.75
N THR A 213 13.30 31.60 -1.97
CA THR A 213 14.04 30.33 -1.88
C THR A 213 14.01 29.72 -0.48
N LEU A 214 13.88 30.54 0.58
CA LEU A 214 13.79 30.06 1.95
C LEU A 214 12.56 29.18 2.18
N LEU A 215 11.47 29.39 1.43
CA LEU A 215 10.26 28.57 1.55
C LEU A 215 10.55 27.10 1.23
N TYR A 216 11.21 26.87 0.09
CA TYR A 216 11.63 25.54 -0.34
C TYR A 216 12.67 24.95 0.62
N LEU A 217 13.75 25.68 0.91
CA LEU A 217 14.86 25.13 1.69
C LEU A 217 14.44 24.75 3.12
N VAL A 218 13.58 25.54 3.77
CA VAL A 218 13.09 25.24 5.12
C VAL A 218 12.20 23.99 5.10
N GLN A 219 11.24 23.91 4.17
CA GLN A 219 10.39 22.71 4.06
C GLN A 219 11.22 21.47 3.73
N ASP A 220 12.14 21.58 2.79
CA ASP A 220 13.02 20.49 2.36
C ASP A 220 13.86 19.97 3.54
N PHE A 221 14.46 20.87 4.32
CA PHE A 221 15.24 20.49 5.51
C PHE A 221 14.38 19.75 6.55
N VAL A 222 13.17 20.26 6.85
CA VAL A 222 12.27 19.65 7.84
C VAL A 222 11.79 18.28 7.37
N ASN A 223 11.40 18.15 6.10
CA ASN A 223 10.95 16.88 5.53
C ASN A 223 12.09 15.87 5.42
N ASN A 224 13.32 16.30 5.14
CA ASN A 224 14.51 15.46 5.14
C ASN A 224 14.83 14.86 6.53
N LEU A 225 14.62 15.61 7.64
CA LEU A 225 14.69 15.02 8.99
C LEU A 225 13.61 13.96 9.18
N GLN A 226 12.36 14.26 8.80
CA GLN A 226 11.27 13.30 8.94
C GLN A 226 11.56 12.02 8.14
N GLU A 227 11.98 12.15 6.88
CA GLU A 227 12.38 11.02 6.03
C GLU A 227 13.45 10.16 6.71
N THR A 228 14.50 10.82 7.23
CA THR A 228 15.58 10.14 7.94
C THR A 228 15.06 9.37 9.15
N GLN A 229 14.13 9.94 9.92
CA GLN A 229 13.57 9.23 11.07
C GLN A 229 12.63 8.09 10.68
N ASP A 230 11.81 8.28 9.65
CA ASP A 230 10.83 7.29 9.19
C ASP A 230 11.50 6.04 8.62
N VAL A 231 12.58 6.22 7.84
CA VAL A 231 13.40 5.12 7.33
C VAL A 231 14.02 4.31 8.48
N TYR A 232 14.59 4.99 9.49
CA TYR A 232 15.23 4.32 10.64
C TYR A 232 14.25 3.74 11.66
N ALA A 233 13.01 4.25 11.71
CA ALA A 233 11.97 3.75 12.61
C ALA A 233 11.23 2.53 12.04
N ASN A 234 11.25 2.35 10.72
CA ASN A 234 10.60 1.20 10.08
C ASN A 234 11.45 -0.07 10.30
N GLU A 235 10.97 -0.95 11.18
CA GLU A 235 11.67 -2.17 11.58
C GLU A 235 11.86 -3.15 10.43
N TRP A 236 10.86 -3.27 9.54
CA TRP A 236 10.95 -4.14 8.37
C TRP A 236 11.98 -3.62 7.37
N LEU A 237 11.91 -2.34 7.00
CA LEU A 237 12.92 -1.71 6.15
C LEU A 237 14.31 -1.82 6.77
N SER A 238 14.43 -1.60 8.08
CA SER A 238 15.73 -1.58 8.76
C SER A 238 16.38 -2.95 8.94
N LYS A 239 15.60 -4.05 8.91
CA LYS A 239 16.14 -5.42 9.12
C LYS A 239 16.17 -6.25 7.84
N GLU A 240 15.15 -6.14 7.02
CA GLU A 240 14.93 -7.04 5.87
C GLU A 240 15.36 -6.41 4.54
N VAL A 241 15.23 -5.09 4.40
CA VAL A 241 15.47 -4.40 3.11
C VAL A 241 16.81 -3.66 3.09
N TYR A 242 17.09 -2.90 4.15
CA TYR A 242 18.26 -2.05 4.31
C TYR A 242 18.96 -2.37 5.64
N PRO A 243 19.54 -3.57 5.79
CA PRO A 243 20.15 -4.01 7.05
C PRO A 243 21.32 -3.12 7.47
N GLU A 244 22.07 -2.57 6.51
CA GLU A 244 23.18 -1.66 6.77
C GLU A 244 22.73 -0.19 6.78
N ASP A 245 23.47 0.67 7.48
CA ASP A 245 23.21 2.13 7.47
C ASP A 245 23.53 2.77 6.11
N SER A 246 24.51 2.23 5.38
CA SER A 246 24.85 2.59 4.00
C SER A 246 23.63 2.47 3.08
N ASP A 247 22.87 1.38 3.19
CA ASP A 247 21.69 1.12 2.38
C ASP A 247 20.57 2.12 2.63
N LYS A 248 20.31 2.44 3.91
CA LYS A 248 19.33 3.46 4.31
C LYS A 248 19.69 4.84 3.75
N VAL A 249 20.97 5.21 3.85
CA VAL A 249 21.48 6.47 3.33
C VAL A 249 21.41 6.51 1.79
N ASN A 250 21.68 5.39 1.12
CA ASN A 250 21.59 5.28 -0.32
C ASN A 250 20.14 5.42 -0.79
N TRP A 251 19.19 4.75 -0.13
CA TRP A 251 17.76 4.89 -0.40
C TRP A 251 17.29 6.35 -0.26
N ILE A 252 17.59 7.00 0.86
CA ILE A 252 17.24 8.42 1.10
C ILE A 252 17.77 9.32 -0.03
N LYS A 253 18.97 9.05 -0.53
CA LYS A 253 19.55 9.82 -1.65
C LYS A 253 18.89 9.48 -2.99
N GLU A 254 18.53 8.22 -3.20
CA GLU A 254 17.88 7.75 -4.44
C GLU A 254 16.53 8.43 -4.67
N ILE A 255 15.76 8.62 -3.60
CA ILE A 255 14.49 9.38 -3.65
C ILE A 255 14.68 10.91 -3.67
N GLY A 256 15.92 11.40 -3.76
CA GLY A 256 16.24 12.82 -3.86
C GLY A 256 16.18 13.60 -2.54
N ALA A 257 16.02 12.91 -1.40
CA ALA A 257 16.14 13.47 -0.06
C ALA A 257 17.61 13.56 0.40
N GLN A 258 17.84 14.13 1.58
CA GLN A 258 19.17 14.18 2.21
C GLN A 258 19.05 13.69 3.67
N PRO A 259 19.98 12.85 4.16
CA PRO A 259 19.93 12.43 5.56
C PRO A 259 20.21 13.62 6.48
N ILE A 260 19.28 13.92 7.39
CA ILE A 260 19.42 14.96 8.42
C ILE A 260 19.24 14.30 9.77
N TYR A 261 20.24 14.43 10.64
CA TYR A 261 20.25 13.80 11.96
C TYR A 261 19.91 14.80 13.08
N LYS A 262 19.55 14.27 14.25
CA LYS A 262 19.15 15.08 15.42
C LYS A 262 20.13 16.23 15.77
N PRO A 263 21.47 16.06 15.73
CA PRO A 263 22.38 17.16 16.01
C PRO A 263 22.25 18.33 15.04
N GLU A 264 22.13 18.07 13.74
CA GLU A 264 21.95 19.11 12.71
C GLU A 264 20.58 19.79 12.85
N ALA A 265 19.52 19.01 13.14
CA ALA A 265 18.20 19.55 13.41
C ALA A 265 18.17 20.50 14.62
N ARG A 266 18.91 20.19 15.69
CA ARG A 266 19.05 21.08 16.86
C ARG A 266 19.78 22.38 16.51
N GLN A 267 20.85 22.30 15.71
CA GLN A 267 21.53 23.50 15.21
C GLN A 267 20.61 24.37 14.35
N PHE A 268 19.76 23.74 13.53
CA PHE A 268 18.74 24.45 12.77
C PHE A 268 17.72 25.14 13.68
N ILE A 269 17.25 24.49 14.74
CA ILE A 269 16.34 25.10 15.73
C ILE A 269 16.98 26.34 16.36
N ASP A 270 18.24 26.25 16.79
CA ASP A 270 18.97 27.39 17.37
C ASP A 270 19.09 28.55 16.38
N PHE A 271 19.39 28.24 15.11
CA PHE A 271 19.41 29.22 14.04
C PHE A 271 18.04 29.86 13.80
N ALA A 272 16.98 29.06 13.69
CA ALA A 272 15.62 29.54 13.47
C ALA A 272 15.12 30.43 14.63
N ARG A 273 15.49 30.11 15.88
CA ARG A 273 15.24 30.98 17.04
C ARG A 273 15.94 32.33 16.92
N LYS A 274 17.18 32.37 16.41
CA LYS A 274 17.90 33.63 16.11
C LYS A 274 17.23 34.40 14.97
N VAL A 275 16.74 33.71 13.93
CA VAL A 275 15.95 34.34 12.85
C VAL A 275 14.72 35.05 13.43
N LEU A 276 13.96 34.36 14.28
CA LEU A 276 12.79 34.93 14.94
C LEU A 276 13.14 36.13 15.82
N ALA A 277 14.18 36.03 16.63
CA ALA A 277 14.65 37.12 17.49
C ALA A 277 15.12 38.36 16.70
N SER A 278 15.63 38.18 15.47
CA SER A 278 16.09 39.28 14.63
C SER A 278 14.98 40.19 14.10
N GLY A 279 13.74 39.69 14.03
CA GLY A 279 12.59 40.42 13.45
C GLY A 279 12.68 40.68 11.94
N LYS A 280 13.69 40.14 11.23
CA LYS A 280 13.93 40.44 9.80
C LYS A 280 13.05 39.67 8.82
N SER A 281 12.51 38.53 9.23
CA SER A 281 11.63 37.72 8.39
C SER A 281 10.20 38.25 8.43
N ARG A 282 9.57 38.38 7.26
CA ARG A 282 8.15 38.72 7.09
C ARG A 282 7.22 37.54 7.37
N THR A 283 7.76 36.33 7.41
CA THR A 283 7.03 35.07 7.63
C THR A 283 7.55 34.31 8.86
N PRO A 284 7.55 34.91 10.07
CA PRO A 284 7.99 34.23 11.28
C PRO A 284 7.22 32.93 11.59
N CYS A 285 5.98 32.78 11.10
CA CYS A 285 5.23 31.52 11.19
C CYS A 285 5.97 30.34 10.53
N LEU A 286 6.67 30.54 9.39
CA LEU A 286 7.46 29.50 8.71
C LEU A 286 8.49 28.91 9.67
N TRP A 287 9.33 29.78 10.24
CA TRP A 287 10.43 29.38 11.13
C TRP A 287 9.94 28.76 12.43
N MET A 288 8.89 29.32 13.04
CA MET A 288 8.34 28.78 14.28
C MET A 288 7.65 27.42 14.07
N SER A 289 6.92 27.26 12.96
CA SER A 289 6.34 25.95 12.63
C SER A 289 7.42 24.91 12.32
N ALA A 290 8.53 25.31 11.69
CA ALA A 290 9.66 24.42 11.44
C ALA A 290 10.30 23.94 12.75
N ILE A 291 10.54 24.85 13.70
CA ILE A 291 11.00 24.49 15.06
C ILE A 291 10.08 23.45 15.68
N GLY A 292 8.78 23.76 15.76
CA GLY A 292 7.80 22.88 16.38
C GLY A 292 7.67 21.52 15.70
N CYS A 293 7.81 21.46 14.37
CA CYS A 293 7.83 20.20 13.63
C CYS A 293 9.08 19.37 13.94
N LEU A 294 10.27 19.98 13.93
CA LEU A 294 11.52 19.27 14.25
C LEU A 294 11.51 18.75 15.70
N GLU A 295 11.00 19.53 16.65
CA GLU A 295 10.81 19.12 18.04
C GLU A 295 9.84 17.94 18.15
N HIS A 296 8.72 17.97 17.41
CA HIS A 296 7.78 16.85 17.34
C HIS A 296 8.46 15.57 16.83
N GLN A 297 9.17 15.67 15.70
CA GLN A 297 9.89 14.53 15.10
C GLN A 297 10.95 13.96 16.07
N MET A 298 11.68 14.81 16.79
CA MET A 298 12.68 14.36 17.75
C MET A 298 12.12 13.73 19.04
N GLY A 299 10.80 13.83 19.28
CA GLY A 299 10.11 13.34 20.48
C GLY A 299 9.97 14.39 21.59
N ASP A 300 10.34 15.64 21.34
CA ASP A 300 10.30 16.75 22.29
C ASP A 300 8.88 17.37 22.35
N TYR A 301 7.87 16.53 22.50
CA TYR A 301 6.48 16.88 22.21
C TYR A 301 5.90 18.02 23.06
N GLN A 302 6.35 18.17 24.32
CA GLN A 302 5.89 19.27 25.18
C GLN A 302 6.40 20.62 24.69
N GLN A 303 7.65 20.68 24.24
CA GLN A 303 8.23 21.90 23.68
C GLN A 303 7.58 22.20 22.33
N ALA A 304 7.42 21.19 21.47
CA ALA A 304 6.72 21.31 20.19
C ALA A 304 5.32 21.91 20.35
N LYS A 305 4.57 21.50 21.40
CA LYS A 305 3.25 22.06 21.70
C LYS A 305 3.31 23.57 21.95
N ILE A 306 4.27 24.03 22.74
CA ILE A 306 4.45 25.45 23.10
C ILE A 306 4.80 26.26 21.84
N ASP A 307 5.77 25.78 21.07
CA ASP A 307 6.29 26.52 19.92
C ASP A 307 5.29 26.50 18.74
N LEU A 308 4.56 25.40 18.51
CA LEU A 308 3.47 25.35 17.53
C LEU A 308 2.28 26.25 17.92
N ALA A 309 1.91 26.32 19.20
CA ALA A 309 0.90 27.26 19.65
C ALA A 309 1.31 28.71 19.40
N LYS A 310 2.61 29.02 19.60
CA LYS A 310 3.17 30.33 19.25
C LYS A 310 3.15 30.58 17.75
N ALA A 311 3.49 29.58 16.92
CA ALA A 311 3.49 29.69 15.46
C ALA A 311 2.14 30.18 14.91
N LEU A 312 1.02 29.68 15.45
CA LEU A 312 -0.34 30.07 15.05
C LEU A 312 -0.64 31.57 15.21
N THR A 313 0.08 32.25 16.09
CA THR A 313 -0.09 33.68 16.37
C THR A 313 0.79 34.59 15.51
N LEU A 314 1.79 34.03 14.82
CA LEU A 314 2.79 34.78 14.08
C LEU A 314 2.32 35.11 12.65
N ASN A 315 2.93 36.14 12.07
CA ASN A 315 2.70 36.52 10.68
C ASN A 315 3.17 35.41 9.71
N GLY A 316 2.34 35.11 8.72
CA GLY A 316 2.55 34.07 7.73
C GLY A 316 1.37 33.97 6.77
N THR A 317 1.55 33.20 5.69
CA THR A 317 0.47 32.92 4.73
C THR A 317 -0.60 32.03 5.38
N PRO A 318 -1.82 31.96 4.80
CA PRO A 318 -2.84 31.00 5.24
C PRO A 318 -2.31 29.57 5.30
N ARG A 319 -1.59 29.11 4.26
CA ARG A 319 -0.99 27.76 4.22
C ARG A 319 0.02 27.52 5.35
N MET A 320 0.85 28.51 5.70
CA MET A 320 1.79 28.37 6.83
C MET A 320 1.07 28.21 8.17
N LYS A 321 -0.07 28.89 8.36
CA LYS A 321 -0.88 28.77 9.59
C LYS A 321 -1.62 27.44 9.64
N ASP A 322 -2.17 27.01 8.50
CA ASP A 322 -2.81 25.70 8.37
C ASP A 322 -1.79 24.56 8.62
N ASN A 323 -0.58 24.68 8.08
CA ASN A 323 0.56 23.79 8.38
C ASN A 323 0.88 23.73 9.88
N ALA A 324 1.04 24.88 10.53
CA ALA A 324 1.29 24.93 11.98
C ALA A 324 0.17 24.26 12.79
N ARG A 325 -1.09 24.45 12.39
CA ARG A 325 -2.26 23.83 13.03
C ARG A 325 -2.29 22.32 12.83
N ALA A 326 -2.00 21.85 11.61
CA ALA A 326 -1.92 20.44 11.26
C ALA A 326 -0.86 19.71 12.11
N ILE A 327 0.35 20.28 12.22
CA ILE A 327 1.43 19.75 13.05
C ILE A 327 1.06 19.82 14.55
N TYR A 328 0.39 20.89 14.99
CA TYR A 328 -0.12 20.99 16.37
C TYR A 328 -1.10 19.86 16.69
N ALA A 329 -2.03 19.55 15.77
CA ALA A 329 -2.95 18.43 15.89
C ALA A 329 -2.21 17.09 15.99
N ALA A 330 -1.23 16.83 15.12
CA ALA A 330 -0.40 15.63 15.20
C ALA A 330 0.38 15.51 16.51
N ASN A 331 1.03 16.59 16.95
CA ASN A 331 1.78 16.60 18.20
C ASN A 331 0.89 16.37 19.43
N SER A 332 -0.33 16.92 19.44
CA SER A 332 -1.24 16.84 20.58
C SER A 332 -1.58 15.40 21.00
N VAL A 333 -1.54 14.44 20.06
CA VAL A 333 -1.79 13.01 20.32
C VAL A 333 -0.80 12.42 21.32
N PHE A 334 0.41 12.98 21.44
CA PHE A 334 1.47 12.47 22.30
C PHE A 334 1.53 13.17 23.67
N VAL A 335 0.91 14.34 23.82
CA VAL A 335 1.03 15.19 25.03
C VAL A 335 -0.26 15.43 25.78
N GLU A 336 -1.41 15.42 25.09
CA GLU A 336 -2.69 15.71 25.72
C GLU A 336 -3.29 14.45 26.34
N PRO A 337 -3.83 14.50 27.57
CA PRO A 337 -4.52 13.36 28.15
C PRO A 337 -5.84 13.10 27.40
N MET A 338 -6.17 11.82 27.17
CA MET A 338 -7.36 11.39 26.42
C MET A 338 -8.68 11.58 27.21
N LYS A 339 -8.97 12.82 27.63
CA LYS A 339 -10.15 13.23 28.38
C LYS A 339 -11.23 13.81 27.46
N ARG A 340 -12.46 13.96 27.96
CA ARG A 340 -13.62 14.45 27.19
C ARG A 340 -13.34 15.75 26.40
N LYS A 341 -12.70 16.74 27.03
CA LYS A 341 -12.36 18.02 26.38
C LYS A 341 -11.42 17.82 25.19
N TYR A 342 -10.38 17.01 25.36
CA TYR A 342 -9.44 16.71 24.28
C TYR A 342 -10.09 15.91 23.16
N ARG A 343 -10.93 14.92 23.48
CA ARG A 343 -11.68 14.16 22.46
C ARG A 343 -12.61 15.06 21.64
N GLN A 344 -13.29 16.01 22.29
CA GLN A 344 -14.10 17.00 21.58
C GLN A 344 -13.26 17.89 20.65
N TRP A 345 -12.11 18.35 21.13
CA TRP A 345 -11.20 19.15 20.32
C TRP A 345 -10.61 18.36 19.15
N MET A 346 -10.12 17.14 19.38
CA MET A 346 -9.58 16.27 18.33
C MET A 346 -10.63 15.94 17.26
N ALA A 347 -11.89 15.71 17.66
CA ALA A 347 -12.96 15.51 16.68
C ALA A 347 -13.13 16.73 15.76
N ALA A 348 -13.02 17.95 16.30
CA ALA A 348 -13.10 19.18 15.52
C ALA A 348 -11.87 19.36 14.60
N GLU A 349 -10.68 18.99 15.06
CA GLU A 349 -9.47 19.04 14.21
C GLU A 349 -9.52 18.04 13.06
N LEU A 350 -10.00 16.82 13.30
CA LEU A 350 -10.18 15.83 12.22
C LEU A 350 -11.24 16.30 11.20
N GLN A 351 -12.33 16.94 11.65
CA GLN A 351 -13.31 17.56 10.75
C GLN A 351 -12.73 18.75 9.97
N TRP A 352 -11.85 19.53 10.59
CA TRP A 352 -11.15 20.61 9.91
C TRP A 352 -10.21 20.08 8.83
N LEU A 353 -9.48 18.99 9.11
CA LEU A 353 -8.66 18.28 8.12
C LEU A 353 -9.49 17.74 6.95
N ASP A 354 -10.68 17.17 7.20
CA ASP A 354 -11.60 16.76 6.12
C ASP A 354 -11.99 17.93 5.21
N GLY A 355 -12.22 19.12 5.79
CA GLY A 355 -12.53 20.33 5.05
C GLY A 355 -11.34 20.82 4.23
N LYS A 356 -10.14 20.77 4.82
CA LYS A 356 -8.90 21.20 4.17
C LYS A 356 -8.44 20.25 3.07
N SER A 357 -8.62 18.95 3.23
CA SER A 357 -8.36 17.95 2.18
C SER A 357 -9.16 18.24 0.90
N LYS A 358 -10.47 18.49 1.04
CA LYS A 358 -11.32 18.88 -0.10
C LYS A 358 -10.85 20.17 -0.79
N GLN A 359 -10.39 21.14 0.01
CA GLN A 359 -9.84 22.38 -0.51
C GLN A 359 -8.52 22.13 -1.25
N ASP A 360 -7.59 21.38 -0.65
CA ASP A 360 -6.25 21.13 -1.19
C ASP A 360 -6.30 20.36 -2.51
N ILE A 361 -7.22 19.39 -2.64
CA ILE A 361 -7.47 18.69 -3.92
C ILE A 361 -7.94 19.67 -5.01
N THR A 362 -8.78 20.65 -4.65
CA THR A 362 -9.32 21.63 -5.60
C THR A 362 -8.27 22.67 -6.01
N ASP A 363 -7.43 23.07 -5.05
CA ASP A 363 -6.36 24.06 -5.25
C ASP A 363 -5.12 23.43 -5.91
N SER A 364 -4.99 22.10 -5.88
CA SER A 364 -3.88 21.35 -6.46
C SER A 364 -4.06 21.08 -7.95
N VAL A 365 -2.92 21.06 -8.64
CA VAL A 365 -2.83 20.78 -10.07
C VAL A 365 -2.77 19.26 -10.36
N LEU A 366 -2.39 18.44 -9.38
CA LEU A 366 -2.06 17.02 -9.54
C LEU A 366 -2.76 16.10 -8.53
N THR A 367 -3.97 16.44 -8.07
CA THR A 367 -4.74 15.66 -7.06
C THR A 367 -3.93 15.32 -5.80
N ASP A 368 -3.06 16.25 -5.37
CA ASP A 368 -2.29 16.15 -4.11
C ASP A 368 -3.19 16.55 -2.91
N ASP A 369 -3.04 15.85 -1.78
CA ASP A 369 -3.87 16.05 -0.59
C ASP A 369 -3.04 15.93 0.69
N HIS A 370 -2.37 17.02 1.05
CA HIS A 370 -1.51 17.06 2.23
C HIS A 370 -2.28 16.89 3.55
N TYR A 371 -3.52 17.37 3.63
CA TYR A 371 -4.26 17.33 4.89
C TYR A 371 -4.84 15.96 5.18
N ARG A 372 -5.14 15.17 4.15
CA ARG A 372 -5.39 13.73 4.30
C ARG A 372 -4.14 13.00 4.75
N ASP A 373 -3.00 13.24 4.11
CA ASP A 373 -1.69 12.67 4.50
C ASP A 373 -1.41 12.90 6.00
N VAL A 374 -1.64 14.13 6.49
CA VAL A 374 -1.52 14.45 7.92
C VAL A 374 -2.53 13.66 8.76
N LYS A 375 -3.79 13.57 8.32
CA LYS A 375 -4.82 12.81 9.04
C LYS A 375 -4.47 11.32 9.14
N GLU A 376 -3.95 10.73 8.06
CA GLU A 376 -3.44 9.36 8.05
C GLU A 376 -2.38 9.18 9.12
N ARG A 377 -1.37 10.05 9.16
CA ARG A 377 -0.31 9.98 10.17
C ARG A 377 -0.84 10.19 11.61
N ILE A 378 -1.78 11.11 11.82
CA ILE A 378 -2.45 11.31 13.11
C ILE A 378 -3.13 10.03 13.59
N VAL A 379 -3.83 9.34 12.68
CA VAL A 379 -4.63 8.16 13.00
C VAL A 379 -3.74 6.92 13.15
N TYR A 380 -3.00 6.55 12.11
CA TYR A 380 -2.20 5.32 12.05
C TYR A 380 -0.98 5.35 12.97
N ASN A 381 -0.24 6.47 13.01
CA ASN A 381 1.01 6.54 13.80
C ASN A 381 0.77 7.08 15.22
N GLY A 382 -0.39 7.73 15.46
CA GLY A 382 -0.71 8.35 16.74
C GLY A 382 -1.87 7.67 17.49
N LEU A 383 -3.11 7.88 17.03
CA LEU A 383 -4.32 7.54 17.76
C LEU A 383 -4.53 6.02 17.89
N VAL A 384 -4.34 5.26 16.81
CA VAL A 384 -4.52 3.81 16.79
C VAL A 384 -3.56 3.11 17.78
N PRO A 385 -2.23 3.33 17.73
CA PRO A 385 -1.29 2.78 18.71
C PRO A 385 -1.63 3.20 20.14
N ARG A 386 -2.04 4.46 20.33
CA ARG A 386 -2.43 4.98 21.65
C ARG A 386 -3.63 4.23 22.24
N TYR A 387 -4.66 3.97 21.43
CA TYR A 387 -5.85 3.23 21.86
C TYR A 387 -5.56 1.74 22.07
N PHE A 388 -4.72 1.13 21.24
CA PHE A 388 -4.25 -0.24 21.48
C PHE A 388 -3.49 -0.35 22.82
N LYS A 389 -2.56 0.58 23.08
CA LYS A 389 -1.79 0.63 24.33
C LYS A 389 -2.67 0.85 25.57
N SER A 390 -3.75 1.63 25.47
CA SER A 390 -4.68 1.86 26.57
C SER A 390 -5.74 0.75 26.72
N GLY A 391 -5.74 -0.26 25.85
CA GLY A 391 -6.72 -1.36 25.87
C GLY A 391 -8.07 -1.06 25.21
N ASP A 392 -8.28 0.13 24.65
CA ASP A 392 -9.52 0.50 23.95
C ASP A 392 -9.43 0.08 22.46
N ARG A 393 -9.35 -1.24 22.26
CA ARG A 393 -9.24 -1.84 20.92
C ARG A 393 -10.43 -1.51 20.03
N THR A 394 -11.60 -1.29 20.63
CA THR A 394 -12.82 -0.92 19.92
C THR A 394 -12.66 0.42 19.22
N MET A 395 -12.11 1.42 19.91
CA MET A 395 -11.85 2.72 19.29
C MET A 395 -10.73 2.65 18.25
N ALA A 396 -9.69 1.84 18.49
CA ALA A 396 -8.62 1.60 17.51
C ALA A 396 -9.17 1.00 16.20
N MET A 397 -9.97 -0.07 16.28
CA MET A 397 -10.62 -0.69 15.12
C MET A 397 -11.59 0.27 14.42
N ALA A 398 -12.33 1.10 15.16
CA ALA A 398 -13.22 2.09 14.56
C ALA A 398 -12.44 3.14 13.75
N MET A 399 -11.28 3.58 14.25
CA MET A 399 -10.39 4.50 13.55
C MET A 399 -9.84 3.88 12.27
N LEU A 400 -9.39 2.63 12.31
CA LEU A 400 -8.96 1.89 11.11
C LEU A 400 -10.10 1.75 10.10
N CYS A 401 -11.31 1.43 10.56
CA CYS A 401 -12.50 1.35 9.70
C CYS A 401 -12.81 2.66 8.98
N MET A 402 -12.70 3.78 9.71
CA MET A 402 -12.89 5.12 9.13
C MET A 402 -11.88 5.39 8.02
N MET A 403 -10.60 5.08 8.25
CA MET A 403 -9.55 5.31 7.26
C MET A 403 -9.68 4.39 6.05
N ASP A 404 -10.00 3.11 6.25
CA ASP A 404 -10.25 2.14 5.18
C ASP A 404 -11.41 2.56 4.27
N ASN A 405 -12.54 2.97 4.85
CA ASN A 405 -13.68 3.47 4.07
C ASN A 405 -13.35 4.73 3.28
N GLU A 406 -12.52 5.60 3.84
CA GLU A 406 -12.10 6.82 3.15
C GLU A 406 -11.14 6.52 2.01
N PHE A 407 -10.17 5.63 2.22
CA PHE A 407 -9.27 5.14 1.19
C PHE A 407 -10.05 4.55 0.01
N ASN A 408 -10.95 3.60 0.28
CA ASN A 408 -11.77 2.94 -0.74
C ASN A 408 -12.57 3.96 -1.59
N ARG A 409 -13.12 5.00 -0.96
CA ARG A 409 -13.82 6.08 -1.65
C ARG A 409 -12.90 6.86 -2.60
N ILE A 410 -11.65 7.08 -2.21
CA ILE A 410 -10.69 7.89 -2.97
C ILE A 410 -10.15 7.11 -4.17
N VAL A 411 -9.78 5.84 -3.99
CA VAL A 411 -9.29 5.01 -5.10
C VAL A 411 -10.40 4.53 -6.04
N GLY A 412 -11.64 5.01 -5.83
CA GLY A 412 -12.79 4.62 -6.63
C GLY A 412 -13.11 3.13 -6.51
N MET A 413 -12.67 2.48 -5.43
CA MET A 413 -13.01 1.09 -5.19
C MET A 413 -14.53 1.00 -5.01
N PRO A 414 -15.19 0.07 -5.74
CA PRO A 414 -16.61 -0.15 -5.59
C PRO A 414 -16.93 -0.33 -4.12
N ASN A 415 -17.93 0.40 -3.65
CA ASN A 415 -18.41 0.20 -2.30
C ASN A 415 -19.22 -1.09 -2.28
N TRP A 416 -18.54 -2.24 -2.22
CA TRP A 416 -19.11 -3.59 -2.06
C TRP A 416 -20.09 -3.69 -0.89
N ARG A 417 -19.93 -2.75 0.02
CA ARG A 417 -20.65 -2.47 1.26
C ARG A 417 -21.90 -1.58 1.06
N HIS A 418 -22.27 -1.21 -0.18
CA HIS A 418 -23.46 -0.38 -0.50
C HIS A 418 -24.67 -1.24 -0.93
N PRO A 419 -25.91 -0.94 -0.48
CA PRO A 419 -27.10 -1.73 -0.80
C PRO A 419 -27.41 -1.86 -2.30
N ASP A 420 -27.03 -0.86 -3.09
CA ASP A 420 -27.30 -0.81 -4.54
C ASP A 420 -26.22 -1.50 -5.39
N PHE A 421 -25.21 -2.12 -4.79
CA PHE A 421 -24.18 -2.82 -5.53
C PHE A 421 -24.75 -4.04 -6.26
N LYS A 422 -24.65 -4.06 -7.60
CA LYS A 422 -25.11 -5.18 -8.43
C LYS A 422 -23.98 -6.17 -8.62
N ALA A 423 -24.15 -7.39 -8.11
CA ALA A 423 -23.23 -8.52 -8.25
C ALA A 423 -22.85 -8.91 -9.70
N ALA A 424 -23.49 -8.31 -10.71
CA ALA A 424 -23.17 -8.51 -12.13
C ALA A 424 -21.91 -7.75 -12.57
N ASP A 425 -21.55 -6.68 -11.88
CA ASP A 425 -20.27 -6.01 -12.07
C ASP A 425 -19.25 -6.80 -11.24
N LYS A 426 -18.30 -7.48 -11.89
CA LYS A 426 -17.32 -8.38 -11.26
C LYS A 426 -15.97 -7.70 -10.94
N PRO A 427 -15.84 -6.71 -10.05
CA PRO A 427 -14.55 -6.49 -9.41
C PRO A 427 -14.31 -7.55 -8.31
N TRP A 428 -13.13 -7.54 -7.71
CA TRP A 428 -12.78 -8.37 -6.56
C TRP A 428 -13.14 -7.64 -5.26
N ASN A 429 -13.77 -8.33 -4.30
CA ASN A 429 -14.23 -7.73 -3.04
C ASN A 429 -13.03 -7.43 -2.12
N SER A 430 -12.75 -6.15 -1.86
CA SER A 430 -11.60 -5.73 -1.05
C SER A 430 -11.83 -5.74 0.47
N ASP A 431 -13.00 -6.18 0.93
CA ASP A 431 -13.40 -6.09 2.36
C ASP A 431 -12.63 -7.01 3.31
N TYR A 432 -11.88 -7.95 2.76
CA TYR A 432 -11.15 -8.97 3.51
C TYR A 432 -9.63 -8.76 3.41
N LEU A 433 -9.18 -7.52 3.20
CA LEU A 433 -7.77 -7.13 3.15
C LEU A 433 -7.53 -5.77 3.84
N GLY A 434 -6.26 -5.41 3.95
CA GLY A 434 -5.81 -4.15 4.53
C GLY A 434 -5.82 -4.16 6.05
N GLU A 435 -5.22 -3.12 6.64
CA GLU A 435 -4.95 -3.05 8.08
C GLU A 435 -6.21 -3.11 8.95
N TYR A 436 -7.36 -2.65 8.44
CA TYR A 436 -8.63 -2.77 9.16
C TYR A 436 -9.06 -4.23 9.28
N PHE A 437 -9.07 -4.97 8.18
CA PHE A 437 -9.41 -6.39 8.21
C PHE A 437 -8.38 -7.21 9.01
N GLU A 438 -7.09 -6.92 8.86
CA GLU A 438 -6.03 -7.56 9.65
C GLU A 438 -6.21 -7.31 11.16
N ALA A 439 -6.63 -6.11 11.56
CA ALA A 439 -6.99 -5.83 12.95
C ALA A 439 -8.22 -6.63 13.40
N LEU A 440 -9.24 -6.77 12.56
CA LEU A 440 -10.41 -7.61 12.85
C LEU A 440 -10.06 -9.11 12.93
N ASP A 441 -9.15 -9.60 12.08
CA ASP A 441 -8.72 -11.00 12.00
C ASP A 441 -7.75 -11.39 13.13
N SER A 442 -6.94 -10.45 13.62
CA SER A 442 -5.97 -10.70 14.69
C SER A 442 -6.57 -10.71 16.12
N VAL A 443 -7.66 -9.98 16.38
CA VAL A 443 -8.26 -9.93 17.74
C VAL A 443 -8.98 -11.24 18.11
N ASN A 444 -9.18 -11.54 19.39
CA ASN A 444 -10.02 -12.69 19.75
C ASN A 444 -11.51 -12.43 19.45
N VAL A 445 -12.32 -13.49 19.47
CA VAL A 445 -13.75 -13.41 19.11
C VAL A 445 -14.56 -12.50 20.04
N GLU A 446 -14.24 -12.42 21.33
CA GLU A 446 -14.98 -11.57 22.28
C GLU A 446 -14.75 -10.08 22.03
N HIS A 447 -13.53 -9.69 21.64
CA HIS A 447 -13.26 -8.33 21.18
C HIS A 447 -14.01 -7.99 19.90
N LEU A 448 -14.08 -8.92 18.94
CA LEU A 448 -14.84 -8.73 17.70
C LEU A 448 -16.35 -8.58 17.98
N LYS A 449 -16.93 -9.44 18.84
CA LYS A 449 -18.31 -9.32 19.32
C LYS A 449 -18.55 -7.98 20.01
N HIS A 450 -17.61 -7.52 20.84
CA HIS A 450 -17.71 -6.22 21.51
C HIS A 450 -17.67 -5.07 20.50
N TYR A 451 -16.79 -5.12 19.52
CA TYR A 451 -16.70 -4.11 18.47
C TYR A 451 -17.97 -4.04 17.60
N ALA A 452 -18.52 -5.19 17.18
CA ALA A 452 -19.81 -5.24 16.49
C ALA A 452 -20.93 -4.57 17.33
N ARG A 453 -20.99 -4.87 18.64
CA ARG A 453 -21.94 -4.20 19.56
C ARG A 453 -21.70 -2.70 19.70
N PHE A 454 -20.45 -2.24 19.64
CA PHE A 454 -20.12 -0.82 19.68
C PHE A 454 -20.67 -0.11 18.43
N LEU A 455 -20.53 -0.73 17.26
CA LEU A 455 -21.03 -0.19 15.99
C LEU A 455 -22.56 -0.10 15.94
N SER A 456 -23.27 -0.96 16.66
CA SER A 456 -24.74 -0.91 16.77
C SER A 456 -25.27 0.10 17.82
N LYS A 457 -24.40 0.73 18.63
CA LYS A 457 -24.81 1.60 19.74
C LYS A 457 -24.60 3.07 19.42
N LYS A 458 -25.36 3.94 20.11
CA LYS A 458 -25.19 5.39 20.03
C LYS A 458 -23.80 5.80 20.55
N PRO A 459 -23.06 6.65 19.83
CA PRO A 459 -21.75 7.12 20.26
C PRO A 459 -21.83 7.99 21.53
N LYS A 460 -20.87 7.79 22.45
CA LYS A 460 -20.84 8.37 23.80
C LYS A 460 -20.26 9.78 23.85
N ASP A 461 -19.37 10.13 22.92
CA ASP A 461 -18.78 11.47 22.81
C ASP A 461 -18.54 11.90 21.36
N ALA A 462 -18.00 13.12 21.18
CA ALA A 462 -17.82 13.75 19.89
C ALA A 462 -16.82 13.02 18.99
N LEU A 463 -15.71 12.52 19.54
CA LEU A 463 -14.72 11.78 18.76
C LEU A 463 -15.29 10.43 18.32
N GLN A 464 -15.94 9.72 19.25
CA GLN A 464 -16.62 8.48 18.90
C GLN A 464 -17.68 8.72 17.82
N ARG A 465 -18.46 9.81 17.89
CA ARG A 465 -19.49 10.15 16.90
C ARG A 465 -18.89 10.44 15.53
N TYR A 466 -17.79 11.20 15.50
CA TYR A 466 -17.05 11.51 14.28
C TYR A 466 -16.58 10.25 13.55
N VAL A 467 -15.92 9.35 14.28
CA VAL A 467 -15.40 8.09 13.73
C VAL A 467 -16.53 7.14 13.36
N TRP A 468 -17.45 6.90 14.28
CA TRP A 468 -18.59 5.99 14.09
C TRP A 468 -19.45 6.36 12.88
N GLY A 469 -19.62 7.67 12.61
CA GLY A 469 -20.37 8.15 11.45
C GLY A 469 -19.72 7.81 10.10
N LYS A 470 -18.44 7.41 10.11
CA LYS A 470 -17.67 7.01 8.93
C LYS A 470 -17.35 5.52 8.89
N CYS A 471 -17.68 4.75 9.94
CA CYS A 471 -17.46 3.32 9.98
C CYS A 471 -18.51 2.56 9.16
N TYR A 472 -18.09 1.43 8.59
CA TYR A 472 -18.98 0.43 8.02
C TYR A 472 -19.68 -0.36 9.13
N ARG A 473 -20.98 -0.60 8.97
CA ARG A 473 -21.88 -1.07 10.04
C ARG A 473 -22.85 -2.18 9.63
N ASP A 474 -22.60 -2.86 8.50
CA ASP A 474 -23.46 -3.96 8.06
C ASP A 474 -23.38 -5.14 9.03
N ALA A 475 -24.55 -5.59 9.49
CA ALA A 475 -24.68 -6.71 10.39
C ALA A 475 -24.28 -8.04 9.73
N ASP A 476 -24.51 -8.22 8.43
CA ASP A 476 -24.16 -9.46 7.71
C ASP A 476 -22.64 -9.69 7.76
N TYR A 477 -21.85 -8.64 7.46
CA TYR A 477 -20.40 -8.68 7.52
C TYR A 477 -19.88 -9.10 8.90
N TYR A 478 -20.32 -8.43 9.98
CA TYR A 478 -19.83 -8.77 11.31
C TYR A 478 -20.35 -10.12 11.82
N ASN A 479 -21.57 -10.52 11.45
CA ASN A 479 -22.09 -11.86 11.79
C ASN A 479 -21.29 -12.96 11.09
N ASP A 480 -20.96 -12.81 9.81
CA ASP A 480 -20.15 -13.79 9.09
C ASP A 480 -18.72 -13.86 9.64
N LEU A 481 -18.08 -12.71 9.92
CA LEU A 481 -16.75 -12.70 10.55
C LEU A 481 -16.74 -13.37 11.92
N ILE A 482 -17.68 -13.04 12.80
CA ILE A 482 -17.78 -13.64 14.14
C ILE A 482 -18.03 -15.15 14.02
N GLY A 483 -19.00 -15.54 13.18
CA GLY A 483 -19.36 -16.93 12.95
C GLY A 483 -18.18 -17.75 12.41
N THR A 484 -17.49 -17.23 11.41
CA THR A 484 -16.30 -17.88 10.82
C THR A 484 -15.17 -18.00 11.83
N LYS A 485 -14.95 -16.98 12.68
CA LYS A 485 -13.97 -17.07 13.76
C LYS A 485 -14.29 -18.10 14.83
N LEU A 486 -15.56 -18.28 15.16
CA LEU A 486 -16.03 -19.31 16.09
C LEU A 486 -15.82 -20.70 15.46
N LEU A 487 -16.21 -20.86 14.19
CA LEU A 487 -15.99 -22.09 13.42
C LEU A 487 -14.50 -22.45 13.38
N ALA A 488 -13.62 -21.50 13.05
CA ALA A 488 -12.16 -21.70 13.01
C ALA A 488 -11.54 -22.08 14.36
N ARG A 489 -12.25 -21.85 15.47
CA ARG A 489 -11.88 -22.24 16.84
C ARG A 489 -12.49 -23.56 17.29
N GLY A 490 -13.24 -24.23 16.43
CA GLY A 490 -14.00 -25.44 16.79
C GLY A 490 -15.26 -25.15 17.63
N MET A 491 -15.63 -23.88 17.81
CA MET A 491 -16.81 -23.47 18.57
C MET A 491 -18.07 -23.50 17.68
N PHE A 492 -18.33 -24.66 17.06
CA PHE A 492 -19.33 -24.83 16.00
C PHE A 492 -20.76 -24.46 16.45
N ALA A 493 -21.16 -24.86 17.66
CA ALA A 493 -22.49 -24.56 18.18
C ALA A 493 -22.70 -23.06 18.40
N GLU A 494 -21.66 -22.34 18.84
CA GLU A 494 -21.71 -20.89 19.01
C GLU A 494 -21.65 -20.14 17.67
N ALA A 495 -21.04 -20.71 16.64
CA ALA A 495 -20.95 -20.12 15.31
C ALA A 495 -22.33 -20.03 14.61
N ILE A 496 -23.15 -21.09 14.74
CA ILE A 496 -24.46 -21.23 14.09
C ILE A 496 -25.35 -19.98 14.24
N PRO A 497 -25.65 -19.46 15.44
CA PRO A 497 -26.57 -18.33 15.61
C PRO A 497 -26.06 -16.99 15.04
N TYR A 498 -24.78 -16.90 14.67
CA TYR A 498 -24.24 -15.77 13.92
C TYR A 498 -24.34 -16.02 12.42
N LEU A 499 -23.89 -17.17 11.95
CA LEU A 499 -23.90 -17.55 10.53
C LEU A 499 -25.31 -17.65 9.95
N GLU A 500 -26.31 -18.05 10.74
CA GLU A 500 -27.73 -18.10 10.34
C GLU A 500 -28.35 -16.71 10.08
N LYS A 501 -27.74 -15.64 10.63
CA LYS A 501 -28.23 -14.27 10.42
C LYS A 501 -27.71 -13.65 9.13
N VAL A 502 -26.73 -14.28 8.47
CA VAL A 502 -26.08 -13.74 7.27
C VAL A 502 -26.99 -13.98 6.06
N SER A 503 -27.35 -12.91 5.37
CA SER A 503 -28.23 -13.01 4.19
C SER A 503 -27.57 -13.72 3.00
N MET A 504 -28.37 -14.37 2.15
CA MET A 504 -27.86 -14.97 0.92
C MET A 504 -27.36 -13.91 -0.08
N ALA A 505 -27.94 -12.71 -0.05
CA ALA A 505 -27.48 -11.60 -0.86
C ALA A 505 -26.02 -11.26 -0.52
N PHE A 506 -25.72 -11.11 0.76
CA PHE A 506 -24.36 -10.85 1.24
C PHE A 506 -23.40 -12.01 0.95
N LEU A 507 -23.77 -13.26 1.22
CA LEU A 507 -22.89 -14.41 0.96
C LEU A 507 -22.45 -14.51 -0.50
N ASN A 508 -23.33 -14.11 -1.43
CA ASN A 508 -23.03 -14.13 -2.86
C ASN A 508 -22.12 -12.98 -3.33
N THR A 509 -21.76 -12.02 -2.47
CA THR A 509 -20.76 -10.96 -2.78
C THR A 509 -19.33 -11.33 -2.36
N GLN A 510 -19.13 -12.48 -1.72
CA GLN A 510 -17.82 -12.86 -1.16
C GLN A 510 -16.90 -13.47 -2.21
N ASN A 511 -15.60 -13.17 -2.11
CA ASN A 511 -14.57 -13.77 -2.97
C ASN A 511 -14.44 -15.29 -2.81
N ILE A 512 -14.98 -15.86 -1.72
CA ILE A 512 -14.91 -17.30 -1.47
C ILE A 512 -15.97 -18.11 -2.25
N VAL A 513 -16.96 -17.46 -2.86
CA VAL A 513 -18.09 -18.11 -3.54
C VAL A 513 -17.67 -19.16 -4.59
N PRO A 514 -16.66 -18.92 -5.45
CA PRO A 514 -16.22 -19.94 -6.41
C PRO A 514 -15.75 -21.24 -5.72
N TYR A 515 -15.08 -21.13 -4.57
CA TYR A 515 -14.63 -22.30 -3.82
C TYR A 515 -15.80 -23.03 -3.14
N VAL A 516 -16.77 -22.29 -2.60
CA VAL A 516 -17.98 -22.85 -1.96
C VAL A 516 -18.79 -23.69 -2.95
N ARG A 517 -18.79 -23.32 -4.24
CA ARG A 517 -19.55 -24.01 -5.30
C ARG A 517 -18.90 -25.31 -5.77
N HIS A 518 -17.58 -25.31 -5.96
CA HIS A 518 -16.87 -26.43 -6.55
C HIS A 518 -16.38 -27.46 -5.54
N ARG A 519 -16.40 -27.13 -4.25
CA ARG A 519 -15.79 -27.94 -3.20
C ARG A 519 -16.79 -28.32 -2.13
N SER A 520 -16.90 -29.63 -1.90
CA SER A 520 -17.66 -30.24 -0.82
C SER A 520 -16.74 -30.68 0.31
N TYR A 521 -17.13 -30.40 1.55
CA TYR A 521 -16.46 -30.90 2.74
C TYR A 521 -16.73 -32.41 2.97
N GLU A 522 -17.62 -33.02 2.20
CA GLU A 522 -17.94 -34.45 2.27
C GLU A 522 -17.02 -35.30 1.38
N THR A 523 -16.27 -34.67 0.48
CA THR A 523 -15.28 -35.36 -0.36
C THR A 523 -14.00 -35.58 0.43
N GLU A 524 -13.48 -36.80 0.44
CA GLU A 524 -12.23 -37.14 1.13
C GLU A 524 -11.02 -36.53 0.37
N ARG A 525 -10.40 -35.49 0.93
CA ARG A 525 -9.34 -34.72 0.26
C ARG A 525 -8.15 -35.56 -0.18
N TRP A 526 -7.77 -36.54 0.64
CA TRP A 526 -6.65 -37.43 0.34
C TRP A 526 -6.94 -38.34 -0.86
N LEU A 527 -8.21 -38.69 -1.14
CA LEU A 527 -8.56 -39.47 -2.33
C LEU A 527 -8.79 -38.60 -3.57
N THR A 528 -9.38 -37.41 -3.39
CA THR A 528 -9.75 -36.53 -4.50
C THR A 528 -9.43 -35.08 -4.18
N LYS A 529 -8.60 -34.44 -5.02
CA LYS A 529 -8.41 -32.98 -5.00
C LYS A 529 -9.52 -32.31 -5.81
N GLN A 530 -10.27 -31.43 -5.17
CA GLN A 530 -11.35 -30.65 -5.78
C GLN A 530 -10.77 -29.35 -6.35
N LYS A 531 -10.47 -29.38 -7.65
CA LYS A 531 -10.00 -28.19 -8.38
C LYS A 531 -11.13 -27.16 -8.44
N ALA A 532 -10.79 -25.91 -8.19
CA ALA A 532 -11.60 -24.77 -8.60
C ALA A 532 -10.84 -24.14 -9.78
N GLU A 533 -11.51 -23.89 -10.90
CA GLU A 533 -10.89 -23.21 -12.03
C GLU A 533 -10.45 -21.79 -11.59
N ASP A 534 -9.23 -21.40 -11.95
CA ASP A 534 -8.68 -20.06 -11.64
C ASP A 534 -9.36 -18.97 -12.49
N GLU A 535 -10.11 -19.36 -13.53
CA GLU A 535 -10.87 -18.47 -14.39
C GLU A 535 -12.20 -18.10 -13.70
N PHE A 536 -12.25 -16.87 -13.17
CA PHE A 536 -13.48 -16.22 -12.69
C PHE A 536 -14.47 -15.89 -13.84
N GLU A 537 -14.45 -16.65 -14.93
CA GLU A 537 -15.22 -16.41 -16.15
C GLU A 537 -16.54 -17.21 -16.13
N GLY A 538 -17.63 -16.56 -16.55
CA GLY A 538 -18.97 -17.14 -16.59
C GLY A 538 -19.94 -16.67 -15.49
N TYR A 539 -21.24 -16.70 -15.83
CA TYR A 539 -22.34 -16.50 -14.88
C TYR A 539 -22.50 -17.76 -14.05
N MET A 540 -22.28 -17.65 -12.75
CA MET A 540 -22.06 -18.79 -11.88
C MET A 540 -23.24 -18.81 -10.86
N PRO A 541 -24.01 -19.92 -10.69
CA PRO A 541 -25.32 -19.89 -10.02
C PRO A 541 -25.26 -19.46 -8.55
N LEU A 542 -26.09 -18.50 -8.14
CA LEU A 542 -26.10 -17.98 -6.76
C LEU A 542 -26.22 -19.11 -5.71
N LEU A 543 -25.46 -18.98 -4.61
CA LEU A 543 -25.61 -19.81 -3.43
C LEU A 543 -27.04 -19.68 -2.91
N THR A 544 -27.66 -20.80 -2.55
CA THR A 544 -29.00 -20.88 -1.98
C THR A 544 -29.01 -21.20 -0.48
N THR A 545 -27.88 -21.63 0.06
CA THR A 545 -27.71 -21.96 1.49
C THR A 545 -26.35 -21.49 2.02
N ASN A 546 -26.27 -21.29 3.34
CA ASN A 546 -25.01 -21.01 4.02
C ASN A 546 -24.28 -22.33 4.34
N ARG A 547 -23.31 -22.71 3.50
CA ARG A 547 -22.53 -23.95 3.67
C ARG A 547 -21.73 -24.02 4.97
N LYS A 548 -21.37 -22.88 5.58
CA LYS A 548 -20.71 -22.88 6.90
C LYS A 548 -21.67 -23.36 8.00
N VAL A 549 -22.96 -23.01 7.93
CA VAL A 549 -23.99 -23.49 8.87
C VAL A 549 -24.21 -25.00 8.72
N GLU A 550 -24.31 -25.48 7.48
CA GLU A 550 -24.46 -26.91 7.20
C GLU A 550 -23.27 -27.71 7.73
N PHE A 551 -22.05 -27.23 7.50
CA PHE A 551 -20.83 -27.82 8.05
C PHE A 551 -20.86 -27.86 9.58
N CYS A 552 -21.17 -26.74 10.25
CA CYS A 552 -21.25 -26.70 11.71
C CYS A 552 -22.23 -27.72 12.27
N ARG A 553 -23.43 -27.85 11.67
CA ARG A 553 -24.42 -28.86 12.09
C ARG A 553 -23.93 -30.28 11.84
N ARG A 554 -23.32 -30.52 10.68
CA ARG A 554 -22.77 -31.83 10.29
C ARG A 554 -21.68 -32.28 11.25
N ILE A 555 -20.69 -31.43 11.51
CA ILE A 555 -19.56 -31.79 12.38
C ILE A 555 -20.01 -31.97 13.82
N LEU A 556 -20.96 -31.17 14.33
CA LEU A 556 -21.54 -31.38 15.66
C LEU A 556 -22.25 -32.72 15.78
N ALA A 557 -23.04 -33.11 14.77
CA ALA A 557 -23.72 -34.40 14.76
C ALA A 557 -22.71 -35.57 14.80
N VAL A 558 -21.66 -35.50 13.98
CA VAL A 558 -20.60 -36.54 13.97
C VAL A 558 -19.81 -36.56 15.28
N GLN A 559 -19.45 -35.39 15.82
CA GLN A 559 -18.78 -35.27 17.12
C GLN A 559 -19.62 -35.89 18.24
N HIS A 560 -20.93 -35.64 18.25
CA HIS A 560 -21.84 -36.19 19.25
C HIS A 560 -21.91 -37.71 19.17
N LEU A 561 -22.06 -38.27 17.96
CA LEU A 561 -22.07 -39.72 17.76
C LEU A 561 -20.74 -40.34 18.20
N TYR A 562 -19.61 -39.84 17.71
CA TYR A 562 -18.28 -40.36 18.04
C TYR A 562 -18.01 -40.34 19.56
N ARG A 563 -18.34 -39.25 20.26
CA ARG A 563 -18.13 -39.13 21.72
C ARG A 563 -18.94 -40.12 22.53
N ASN A 564 -20.16 -40.44 22.08
CA ASN A 564 -21.09 -41.32 22.80
C ASN A 564 -20.97 -42.81 22.42
N MET A 565 -20.20 -43.14 21.38
CA MET A 565 -19.95 -44.52 20.99
C MET A 565 -18.92 -45.20 21.90
N ARG A 566 -19.21 -46.43 22.31
CA ARG A 566 -18.22 -47.32 22.95
C ARG A 566 -17.14 -47.73 21.94
N PRO A 567 -15.96 -48.19 22.38
CA PRO A 567 -14.95 -48.77 21.47
C PRO A 567 -15.57 -49.88 20.60
N SER A 568 -15.63 -49.65 19.29
CA SER A 568 -16.24 -50.56 18.30
C SER A 568 -15.78 -50.16 16.89
N GLU A 569 -15.97 -51.04 15.90
CA GLU A 569 -15.70 -50.72 14.49
C GLU A 569 -16.50 -49.50 13.99
N GLN A 570 -17.75 -49.36 14.45
CA GLN A 570 -18.58 -48.19 14.13
C GLN A 570 -17.97 -46.88 14.67
N ARG A 571 -17.30 -46.92 15.83
CA ARG A 571 -16.59 -45.75 16.38
C ARG A 571 -15.39 -45.40 15.51
N LEU A 572 -14.66 -46.40 15.01
CA LEU A 572 -13.49 -46.19 14.14
C LEU A 572 -13.92 -45.58 12.79
N GLU A 573 -15.03 -46.04 12.23
CA GLU A 573 -15.62 -45.44 11.02
C GLU A 573 -16.01 -43.97 11.26
N LYS A 574 -16.63 -43.66 12.42
CA LYS A 574 -16.93 -42.27 12.78
C LYS A 574 -15.69 -41.44 13.07
N ALA A 575 -14.60 -42.03 13.57
CA ALA A 575 -13.33 -41.34 13.75
C ALA A 575 -12.76 -40.91 12.38
N TYR A 576 -12.79 -41.79 11.38
CA TYR A 576 -12.39 -41.47 10.01
C TYR A 576 -13.24 -40.37 9.38
N GLU A 577 -14.57 -40.48 9.50
CA GLU A 577 -15.51 -39.47 9.01
C GLU A 577 -15.23 -38.10 9.62
N LEU A 578 -15.02 -38.05 10.94
CA LEU A 578 -14.70 -36.82 11.65
C LEU A 578 -13.33 -36.26 11.26
N ALA A 579 -12.33 -37.12 11.02
CA ALA A 579 -11.03 -36.71 10.55
C ALA A 579 -11.09 -36.06 9.16
N SER A 580 -11.90 -36.61 8.25
CA SER A 580 -12.11 -36.06 6.91
C SER A 580 -12.71 -34.66 6.97
N LEU A 581 -13.74 -34.48 7.81
CA LEU A 581 -14.38 -33.17 8.04
C LEU A 581 -13.39 -32.13 8.60
N TYR A 582 -12.60 -32.50 9.61
CA TYR A 582 -11.60 -31.58 10.16
C TYR A 582 -10.52 -31.24 9.13
N TYR A 583 -10.00 -32.23 8.40
CA TYR A 583 -8.98 -31.99 7.42
C TYR A 583 -9.47 -31.07 6.29
N GLN A 584 -10.72 -31.24 5.85
CA GLN A 584 -11.32 -30.35 4.85
C GLN A 584 -11.44 -28.90 5.31
N ALA A 585 -11.74 -28.65 6.60
CA ALA A 585 -11.83 -27.30 7.15
C ALA A 585 -10.45 -26.68 7.48
N SER A 586 -9.37 -27.47 7.41
CA SER A 586 -8.02 -26.99 7.67
C SER A 586 -7.46 -26.14 6.51
N TYR A 587 -6.35 -25.45 6.76
CA TYR A 587 -5.62 -24.70 5.73
C TYR A 587 -5.01 -25.59 4.63
N LEU A 588 -4.92 -26.91 4.86
CA LEU A 588 -4.47 -27.90 3.88
C LEU A 588 -5.63 -28.59 3.13
N GLY A 589 -6.87 -28.37 3.59
CA GLY A 589 -8.09 -28.90 2.97
C GLY A 589 -8.50 -28.10 1.74
N ASP A 590 -9.34 -28.69 0.89
CA ASP A 590 -9.93 -27.95 -0.23
C ASP A 590 -10.95 -26.92 0.30
N CYS A 591 -11.63 -27.22 1.41
CA CYS A 591 -12.64 -26.35 2.02
C CYS A 591 -12.08 -25.37 3.07
N TRP A 592 -10.84 -24.88 2.87
CA TRP A 592 -10.24 -23.84 3.73
C TRP A 592 -11.13 -22.60 3.91
N TRP A 593 -12.01 -22.31 2.95
CA TRP A 593 -12.96 -21.19 2.98
C TRP A 593 -13.98 -21.29 4.13
N LEU A 594 -14.10 -22.45 4.77
CA LEU A 594 -14.91 -22.62 5.97
C LEU A 594 -14.36 -21.80 7.14
N THR A 595 -13.04 -21.61 7.22
CA THR A 595 -12.35 -21.05 8.39
C THR A 595 -11.65 -19.72 8.13
N GLN A 596 -11.52 -19.29 6.86
CA GLN A 596 -10.86 -18.04 6.48
C GLN A 596 -11.32 -17.50 5.11
N TYR A 597 -10.95 -16.25 4.79
CA TYR A 597 -11.41 -15.52 3.58
C TYR A 597 -10.37 -15.43 2.46
N GLY A 598 -9.16 -15.95 2.71
CA GLY A 598 -8.08 -16.05 1.74
C GLY A 598 -7.06 -17.08 2.21
N LEU A 599 -6.28 -17.63 1.29
CA LEU A 599 -5.20 -18.58 1.58
C LEU A 599 -3.89 -18.01 1.02
N SER A 600 -2.92 -17.76 1.89
CA SER A 600 -1.58 -17.32 1.46
C SER A 600 -0.78 -18.52 0.97
N SER A 601 -0.02 -18.36 -0.12
CA SER A 601 0.96 -19.36 -0.57
C SER A 601 2.06 -19.63 0.45
N ALA A 602 2.26 -18.72 1.41
CA ALA A 602 3.21 -18.85 2.51
C ALA A 602 2.58 -19.40 3.81
N GLN A 603 1.28 -19.74 3.82
CA GLN A 603 0.66 -20.28 5.03
C GLN A 603 1.07 -21.75 5.23
N ASP A 604 1.93 -21.98 6.21
CA ASP A 604 2.46 -23.30 6.57
C ASP A 604 1.86 -23.88 7.87
N SER A 605 1.09 -23.09 8.59
CA SER A 605 0.59 -23.38 9.93
C SER A 605 -0.83 -22.84 10.19
N THR A 606 -1.47 -23.32 11.26
CA THR A 606 -2.76 -22.76 11.70
C THR A 606 -2.56 -21.35 12.28
N LYS A 607 -3.50 -20.45 11.99
CA LYS A 607 -3.44 -19.08 12.54
C LYS A 607 -3.51 -19.10 14.07
N THR A 608 -2.82 -18.17 14.71
CA THR A 608 -2.79 -18.05 16.18
C THR A 608 -4.21 -17.99 16.77
N GLY A 609 -4.48 -18.89 17.72
CA GLY A 609 -5.77 -18.97 18.42
C GLY A 609 -6.89 -19.65 17.64
N ASN A 610 -6.61 -20.24 16.47
CA ASN A 610 -7.51 -21.18 15.79
C ASN A 610 -7.24 -22.63 16.25
N MET A 611 -8.20 -23.52 16.02
CA MET A 611 -8.04 -24.95 16.26
C MET A 611 -7.07 -25.55 15.24
N ASP A 612 -6.16 -26.42 15.69
CA ASP A 612 -5.30 -27.18 14.78
C ASP A 612 -6.07 -28.38 14.21
N PHE A 613 -6.89 -28.11 13.20
CA PHE A 613 -7.70 -29.12 12.53
C PHE A 613 -6.88 -30.27 11.94
N VAL A 614 -5.64 -30.02 11.52
CA VAL A 614 -4.77 -31.05 10.96
C VAL A 614 -4.35 -32.03 12.05
N ALA A 615 -3.90 -31.53 13.21
CA ALA A 615 -3.55 -32.37 14.35
C ALA A 615 -4.73 -33.22 14.86
N TYR A 616 -5.93 -32.65 14.94
CA TYR A 616 -7.14 -33.40 15.31
C TYR A 616 -7.49 -34.49 14.30
N ALA A 617 -7.36 -34.20 12.99
CA ALA A 617 -7.57 -35.21 11.96
C ALA A 617 -6.56 -36.36 12.09
N ILE A 618 -5.27 -36.06 12.31
CA ILE A 618 -4.22 -37.08 12.51
C ILE A 618 -4.56 -38.00 13.69
N ASN A 619 -4.94 -37.45 14.85
CA ASN A 619 -5.25 -38.24 16.04
C ASN A 619 -6.43 -39.19 15.81
N LEU A 620 -7.47 -38.74 15.11
CA LEU A 620 -8.63 -39.57 14.78
C LEU A 620 -8.30 -40.64 13.73
N LEU A 621 -7.43 -40.33 12.76
CA LEU A 621 -6.95 -41.30 11.79
C LEU A 621 -6.07 -42.38 12.43
N GLU A 622 -5.27 -42.03 13.45
CA GLU A 622 -4.48 -43.01 14.22
C GLU A 622 -5.37 -43.98 15.01
N GLU A 623 -6.51 -43.51 15.54
CA GLU A 623 -7.53 -44.38 16.13
C GLU A 623 -8.16 -45.26 15.04
N SER A 624 -8.65 -44.66 13.96
CA SER A 624 -9.31 -45.37 12.85
C SER A 624 -8.43 -46.43 12.18
N ALA A 625 -7.12 -46.20 12.07
CA ALA A 625 -6.17 -47.15 11.49
C ALA A 625 -6.03 -48.47 12.28
N ARG A 626 -6.63 -48.56 13.48
CA ARG A 626 -6.73 -49.80 14.28
C ARG A 626 -7.89 -50.70 13.87
N SER A 627 -8.72 -50.25 12.92
CA SER A 627 -9.85 -50.99 12.36
C SER A 627 -9.44 -52.39 11.89
N THR A 628 -10.30 -53.36 12.20
CA THR A 628 -10.20 -54.70 11.61
C THR A 628 -10.85 -54.76 10.22
N ASP A 629 -11.72 -53.80 9.88
CA ASP A 629 -12.19 -53.63 8.50
C ASP A 629 -11.04 -53.18 7.60
N PHE A 630 -10.79 -53.98 6.56
CA PHE A 630 -9.66 -53.82 5.65
C PHE A 630 -9.73 -52.52 4.84
N SER A 631 -10.95 -52.12 4.42
CA SER A 631 -11.17 -50.92 3.61
C SER A 631 -10.92 -49.65 4.43
N LEU A 632 -11.45 -49.61 5.64
CA LEU A 632 -11.26 -48.49 6.57
C LEU A 632 -9.80 -48.37 7.03
N LYS A 633 -9.14 -49.50 7.33
CA LYS A 633 -7.73 -49.52 7.72
C LYS A 633 -6.82 -48.95 6.64
N GLN A 634 -6.95 -49.44 5.40
CA GLN A 634 -6.11 -48.97 4.29
C GLN A 634 -6.37 -47.48 3.97
N LYS A 635 -7.63 -47.03 4.01
CA LYS A 635 -8.00 -45.62 3.85
C LYS A 635 -7.35 -44.74 4.91
N SER A 636 -7.40 -45.18 6.17
CA SER A 636 -6.84 -44.44 7.30
C SER A 636 -5.31 -44.34 7.22
N LEU A 637 -4.63 -45.43 6.88
CA LEU A 637 -3.17 -45.44 6.68
C LEU A 637 -2.76 -44.53 5.51
N TYR A 638 -3.51 -44.56 4.41
CA TYR A 638 -3.27 -43.68 3.27
C TYR A 638 -3.48 -42.20 3.62
N ALA A 639 -4.56 -41.87 4.33
CA ALA A 639 -4.82 -40.53 4.82
C ALA A 639 -3.72 -40.04 5.78
N LEU A 640 -3.23 -40.91 6.69
CA LEU A 640 -2.10 -40.57 7.55
C LEU A 640 -0.86 -40.24 6.71
N ALA A 641 -0.51 -41.06 5.72
CA ALA A 641 0.64 -40.84 4.85
C ALA A 641 0.51 -39.57 3.97
N PHE A 642 -0.71 -39.24 3.55
CA PHE A 642 -1.03 -38.08 2.72
C PHE A 642 -0.74 -36.74 3.40
N ILE A 643 -1.00 -36.62 4.72
CA ILE A 643 -0.91 -35.35 5.44
C ILE A 643 0.57 -34.92 5.55
N PRO A 644 0.97 -33.76 4.97
CA PRO A 644 2.36 -33.34 4.87
C PRO A 644 2.92 -32.67 6.14
N GLN A 645 2.15 -32.65 7.24
CA GLN A 645 2.60 -32.07 8.50
C GLN A 645 3.79 -32.87 9.04
N ASP A 646 4.91 -32.16 9.26
CA ASP A 646 6.22 -32.76 9.54
C ASP A 646 6.62 -33.77 8.45
N SER A 647 6.98 -33.19 7.29
CA SER A 647 7.25 -33.90 6.03
C SER A 647 8.33 -34.99 6.17
N TRP A 648 8.16 -36.08 5.41
CA TRP A 648 9.09 -37.22 5.38
C TRP A 648 10.42 -36.90 4.69
N TYR A 649 10.49 -35.79 3.97
CA TYR A 649 11.70 -35.29 3.31
C TYR A 649 11.74 -33.76 3.29
N GLU A 650 12.94 -33.21 3.13
CA GLU A 650 13.15 -31.77 2.89
C GLU A 650 13.00 -31.44 1.41
N LYS A 651 12.28 -30.35 1.12
CA LYS A 651 12.13 -29.80 -0.22
C LYS A 651 12.78 -28.43 -0.26
N GLY A 652 13.74 -28.23 -1.15
CA GLY A 652 14.43 -26.94 -1.29
C GLY A 652 15.89 -27.08 -1.70
N TRP A 653 16.54 -25.93 -1.86
CA TRP A 653 17.96 -25.84 -2.20
C TRP A 653 18.83 -26.03 -0.96
N ASP A 654 19.72 -27.02 -0.99
CA ASP A 654 20.81 -27.16 -0.03
C ASP A 654 22.06 -26.45 -0.57
N GLY A 655 22.32 -25.26 -0.03
CA GLY A 655 23.49 -24.45 -0.40
C GLY A 655 24.83 -25.02 0.04
N THR A 656 24.85 -26.03 0.91
CA THR A 656 26.10 -26.65 1.40
C THR A 656 26.67 -27.67 0.42
N ILE A 657 25.79 -28.41 -0.27
CA ILE A 657 26.16 -29.43 -1.24
C ILE A 657 25.78 -29.07 -2.69
N GLY A 658 25.09 -27.94 -2.90
CA GLY A 658 24.74 -27.45 -4.23
C GLY A 658 23.69 -28.30 -4.94
N VAL A 659 22.74 -28.87 -4.18
CA VAL A 659 21.71 -29.78 -4.71
C VAL A 659 20.32 -29.27 -4.31
N TYR A 660 19.37 -29.39 -5.24
CA TYR A 660 17.96 -29.16 -4.95
C TYR A 660 17.28 -30.49 -4.58
N HIS A 661 16.66 -30.54 -3.41
CA HIS A 661 15.89 -31.70 -2.95
C HIS A 661 14.42 -31.60 -3.35
N ASP A 662 13.90 -32.69 -3.92
CA ASP A 662 12.51 -32.87 -4.29
C ASP A 662 12.12 -34.36 -4.24
N LEU A 663 10.97 -34.75 -4.80
CA LEU A 663 10.52 -36.15 -4.83
C LEU A 663 11.43 -37.08 -5.66
N SER A 664 12.21 -36.54 -6.60
CA SER A 664 13.16 -37.32 -7.41
C SER A 664 14.49 -37.54 -6.69
N ASN A 665 14.88 -36.62 -5.80
CA ASN A 665 16.09 -36.70 -4.98
C ASN A 665 15.85 -36.22 -3.53
N PRO A 666 15.10 -36.98 -2.72
CA PRO A 666 14.65 -36.53 -1.40
C PRO A 666 15.75 -36.60 -0.34
N SER A 667 15.90 -35.54 0.45
CA SER A 667 16.63 -35.58 1.72
C SER A 667 15.70 -36.09 2.82
N VAL A 668 15.87 -37.35 3.23
CA VAL A 668 14.92 -38.07 4.10
C VAL A 668 14.98 -37.57 5.55
N ARG A 669 13.82 -37.52 6.22
CA ARG A 669 13.67 -37.17 7.64
C ARG A 669 13.06 -38.33 8.44
N PRO A 670 13.85 -39.36 8.84
CA PRO A 670 13.33 -40.52 9.56
C PRO A 670 12.55 -40.23 10.87
N PRO A 671 12.94 -39.22 11.69
CA PRO A 671 12.19 -38.87 12.90
C PRO A 671 10.79 -38.31 12.63
N SER A 672 10.54 -37.84 11.41
CA SER A 672 9.32 -37.12 11.08
C SER A 672 8.06 -37.99 11.22
N ARG A 673 6.93 -37.35 11.50
CA ARG A 673 5.64 -38.02 11.62
C ARG A 673 5.19 -38.60 10.27
N GLN A 674 5.34 -37.86 9.17
CA GLN A 674 4.94 -38.37 7.86
C GLN A 674 5.80 -39.57 7.43
N TYR A 675 7.10 -39.59 7.74
CA TYR A 675 7.96 -40.75 7.43
C TYR A 675 7.43 -42.04 8.07
N ARG A 676 7.06 -41.99 9.35
CA ARG A 676 6.48 -43.14 10.07
C ARG A 676 5.14 -43.58 9.48
N ALA A 677 4.31 -42.64 9.03
CA ALA A 677 3.06 -42.95 8.35
C ALA A 677 3.30 -43.60 6.97
N MET A 678 4.26 -43.10 6.19
CA MET A 678 4.68 -43.68 4.91
C MET A 678 5.24 -45.10 5.08
N MET A 679 6.05 -45.34 6.11
CA MET A 679 6.55 -46.68 6.47
C MET A 679 5.40 -47.66 6.72
N ARG A 680 4.45 -47.29 7.59
CA ARG A 680 3.30 -48.14 7.92
C ARG A 680 2.42 -48.43 6.70
N LEU A 681 2.24 -47.46 5.81
CA LEU A 681 1.51 -47.65 4.57
C LEU A 681 2.25 -48.58 3.61
N ALA A 682 3.57 -48.42 3.47
CA ALA A 682 4.40 -49.27 2.60
C ALA A 682 4.42 -50.73 3.08
N GLU A 683 4.59 -50.96 4.39
CA GLU A 683 4.51 -52.29 4.99
C GLU A 683 3.13 -52.93 4.75
N PHE A 684 2.06 -52.18 5.04
CA PHE A 684 0.70 -52.66 4.80
C PHE A 684 0.43 -52.97 3.32
N ALA A 685 0.92 -52.14 2.39
CA ALA A 685 0.77 -52.34 0.96
C ALA A 685 1.56 -53.56 0.47
N HIS A 686 2.75 -53.79 1.01
CA HIS A 686 3.57 -54.97 0.72
C HIS A 686 2.88 -56.26 1.16
N ASP A 687 2.40 -56.30 2.41
CA ASP A 687 1.74 -57.47 3.01
C ASP A 687 0.39 -57.81 2.33
N ASN A 688 -0.18 -56.86 1.58
CA ASN A 688 -1.52 -56.99 0.98
C ASN A 688 -1.54 -56.62 -0.51
N ALA A 689 -0.44 -56.87 -1.23
CA ALA A 689 -0.22 -56.38 -2.60
C ALA A 689 -1.36 -56.72 -3.58
N GLU A 690 -1.98 -57.90 -3.45
CA GLU A 690 -3.08 -58.35 -4.33
C GLU A 690 -4.44 -57.68 -4.04
N ARG A 691 -4.58 -57.04 -2.88
CA ARG A 691 -5.87 -56.51 -2.38
C ARG A 691 -5.86 -55.00 -2.17
N ILE A 692 -4.72 -54.34 -2.35
CA ILE A 692 -4.55 -52.91 -2.08
C ILE A 692 -5.33 -52.05 -3.09
N ALA A 693 -5.94 -50.96 -2.63
CA ALA A 693 -6.71 -50.11 -3.52
C ALA A 693 -5.85 -49.38 -4.56
N PRO A 694 -6.39 -49.06 -5.76
CA PRO A 694 -5.65 -48.38 -6.82
C PRO A 694 -5.05 -47.04 -6.43
N TYR A 695 -5.65 -46.29 -5.50
CA TYR A 695 -5.11 -44.99 -5.06
C TYR A 695 -3.81 -45.13 -4.24
N ILE A 696 -3.58 -46.30 -3.62
CA ILE A 696 -2.33 -46.62 -2.92
C ILE A 696 -1.29 -47.11 -3.94
N SER A 697 -1.64 -48.10 -4.77
CA SER A 697 -0.69 -48.67 -5.73
C SER A 697 -0.27 -47.72 -6.86
N ARG A 698 -1.03 -46.63 -7.07
CA ARG A 698 -0.70 -45.55 -8.02
C ARG A 698 -0.09 -44.31 -7.37
N CYS A 699 0.04 -44.27 -6.04
CA CYS A 699 0.60 -43.11 -5.34
C CYS A 699 2.08 -42.92 -5.67
N GLU A 700 2.42 -41.78 -6.30
CA GLU A 700 3.79 -41.48 -6.71
C GLU A 700 4.69 -41.15 -5.52
N GLU A 701 4.16 -40.49 -4.50
CA GLU A 701 4.87 -40.20 -3.25
C GLU A 701 5.25 -41.49 -2.51
N LEU A 702 4.36 -42.48 -2.46
CA LEU A 702 4.66 -43.79 -1.86
C LEU A 702 5.73 -44.53 -2.66
N LYS A 703 5.64 -44.54 -3.99
CA LYS A 703 6.66 -45.13 -4.86
C LYS A 703 8.02 -44.45 -4.71
N ALA A 704 8.04 -43.12 -4.60
CA ALA A 704 9.26 -42.37 -4.36
C ALA A 704 9.88 -42.76 -3.02
N PHE A 705 9.07 -42.80 -1.96
CA PHE A 705 9.47 -43.24 -0.63
C PHE A 705 10.08 -44.65 -0.61
N GLU A 706 9.41 -45.62 -1.25
CA GLU A 706 9.88 -47.00 -1.34
C GLU A 706 11.22 -47.13 -2.08
N ARG A 707 11.42 -46.38 -3.17
CA ARG A 707 12.71 -46.33 -3.87
C ARG A 707 13.83 -45.85 -2.95
N THR A 708 13.60 -44.79 -2.19
CA THR A 708 14.61 -44.24 -1.26
C THR A 708 14.92 -45.22 -0.12
N ARG A 709 13.92 -45.96 0.36
CA ARG A 709 14.09 -47.03 1.36
C ARG A 709 15.00 -48.15 0.85
N LEU A 710 14.87 -48.52 -0.42
CA LEU A 710 15.66 -49.60 -1.05
C LEU A 710 17.11 -49.19 -1.35
N THR A 711 17.38 -47.90 -1.57
CA THR A 711 18.72 -47.39 -1.88
C THR A 711 19.54 -46.96 -0.66
N THR A 712 18.92 -46.91 0.53
CA THR A 712 19.57 -46.45 1.77
C THR A 712 19.43 -47.54 2.83
N PRO A 713 20.43 -48.45 3.01
CA PRO A 713 20.35 -49.50 4.01
C PRO A 713 20.55 -48.89 5.40
N PHE A 714 19.48 -48.52 6.09
CA PHE A 714 19.53 -48.26 7.52
C PHE A 714 19.44 -49.58 8.27
N ALA A 715 20.46 -49.87 9.08
CA ALA A 715 20.52 -51.02 9.96
C ALA A 715 19.31 -51.02 10.91
N PHE A 716 18.48 -52.05 10.80
CA PHE A 716 17.46 -52.37 11.80
C PHE A 716 18.18 -52.83 13.08
N SER A 717 18.13 -52.01 14.13
CA SER A 717 18.16 -52.55 15.49
C SER A 717 16.74 -52.95 15.82
N SER A 718 16.52 -54.24 16.06
CA SER A 718 15.36 -54.73 16.79
C SER A 718 15.23 -53.93 18.08
N TYR A 719 14.13 -53.19 18.25
CA TYR A 719 13.71 -52.80 19.59
C TYR A 719 12.89 -53.95 20.14
N ASP A 720 13.57 -54.68 21.02
CA ASP A 720 13.08 -55.78 21.83
C ASP A 720 11.78 -55.46 22.57
N ASP A 721 11.00 -56.53 22.71
CA ASP A 721 10.25 -56.86 23.91
C ASP A 721 10.83 -56.22 25.19
N ALA A 722 10.12 -55.25 25.76
CA ALA A 722 10.26 -54.90 27.17
C ALA A 722 8.88 -54.88 27.83
N ARG A 723 8.65 -55.99 28.52
CA ARG A 723 7.52 -56.40 29.35
C ARG A 723 7.10 -55.36 30.37
N CYS A 724 5.81 -55.42 30.73
CA CYS A 724 5.30 -55.06 32.05
C CYS A 724 6.21 -55.52 33.19
N VAL A 725 6.57 -54.63 34.12
CA VAL A 725 6.49 -54.84 35.58
C VAL A 725 6.30 -53.47 36.27
N LYS A 726 5.17 -53.36 36.99
CA LYS A 726 4.73 -52.38 38.02
C LYS A 726 4.74 -50.89 37.72
#